data_AF-A0A7C8BPC8-F1
#
_entry.id   AF-A0A7C8BPC8-F1
#
_cell.length_a   1.000
_cell.length_b   1.000
_cell.length_c   1.000
_cell.angle_alpha   90.00
_cell.angle_beta   90.00
_cell.angle_gamma   90.00
#
_symmetry.space_group_name_H-M   'P 1'
#
loop_
_entity.id
_entity.type
_entity.pdbx_description
1 polymer ?
#
loop_
_entity_poly.entity_id
_entity_poly.type
_entity_poly.pdbx_seq_one_letter_code
_entity_poly.pdbx_strand_id
1 'polypeptide(L)'
;MTGCNSITVTTPREYHDIMSKPQDLAVIITVHAEGRLMTPTFRALARALATASADGVHAEVVIVEDCADQATEETVSALLERGVLHKADRVRVLPVRHGDLGLARNAGIAATDAAFIGVLDADNLPSRNWLTSAWQLLRSRHGPAIIHPETIITFDGRRECWPLMASGSEDFHPGALNWVNPWDAFCLASREVFERFPYPECRPQQGFGPEDWAWNCTTVAADVPHLVAEGTTLFYWARGGSLASAHGDSLLPRNALMTSTDVATSEIERLDALLAPADPAQNVPLTPARQALQRARERSRLVDLSWRSARYLARPVRDRLRRRGTSQPAGPDPLPDAVAAVPRDQWAEAHELQPLVPYPSMENLRSYHVWGTDWDAFMLPDRRAYWRAIATLPQRIDLLYIVPWIGTGGADRLAVHYITAARRLRPDASIAVITTEPTPSTRLDALPDDVVVHELGRDLLLPQFATKVIGMLLAQLRPGTLHVINSTVGYDAVDRFGRQIAAHTRIFLSTYVIDRLANGATWSFLYNRSRDFYTHVTRVLTDNLSFVHRMVEETGAPRDAFNVHHQAVAGAPHQPLPDRFDASRPLRMLWCGRLDHQKRLDRLAALLETLRARSLPVTLDVYGEPVIGDADDLEQTCARLTRLGAVLHPAYRGDLRAVSPDRFDLLLMTSDWEGVPNTMLEGMANGLVIVATAVGGVIEVLDESTGYPVPIVQVENVVNERATVDALAEALAQVIADPADARRRIRTAAEFVADQFSPQAFEAALKELPGYLPAHLPAHIEADEHPLTFFTDRATRALLRSGRPITLLYTGSNGHSNFGDILQNKNVLGYWDSRDDAQPVLLLPAFSGRAGRAARLRAWYTPNIVFFAERSAAPAALRALADDSTVQLDESDLARADTPLLHVVGGGYLNRMWGDSHLSIIEEASRAWRTTRVVMSGLQIDRHGAAGLRRLIDDGLPATMIGFRDRASLDVAREHGLGSLARYTFDDLTEMLQDWSGARVPRALPAAHGVRYAVHMNSSGYAGGPAALSRWGDVLDHIAAQQPDEVILLHAYEDARVEVQDTLDTAAALGERFPFITFRVISIAKAALRSTPGDGLPEELTALRGLTAGFSASYHTALMLTFLGVPAYLVNASDYFAQKAKLFQLPSIDEFLNRPETALPDLTAEIDARTTWIEDLSGLRLDR
;
A
#
# COMPACT_ATOMS: atom_id res chain seq x y z
N MET A 1 4.29 -12.09 36.89
CA MET A 1 3.18 -12.79 37.59
C MET A 1 1.89 -12.07 37.23
N THR A 2 0.91 -12.86 36.80
CA THR A 2 -0.54 -12.58 36.58
C THR A 2 -0.94 -11.49 35.59
N GLY A 3 -1.19 -11.95 34.35
CA GLY A 3 -1.98 -11.29 33.30
C GLY A 3 -2.37 -12.32 32.24
N CYS A 4 -2.89 -13.48 32.66
CA CYS A 4 -3.39 -14.52 31.78
C CYS A 4 -4.79 -14.10 31.35
N ASN A 5 -4.92 -13.50 30.15
CA ASN A 5 -6.22 -13.20 29.57
C ASN A 5 -7.01 -14.50 29.45
N SER A 6 -8.24 -14.47 29.94
CA SER A 6 -9.13 -15.63 30.04
C SER A 6 -9.37 -16.23 28.67
N ILE A 7 -8.75 -17.39 28.42
CA ILE A 7 -8.99 -18.25 27.27
C ILE A 7 -10.43 -18.77 27.40
N THR A 8 -11.31 -18.42 26.48
CA THR A 8 -12.65 -18.99 26.40
C THR A 8 -12.55 -20.42 25.85
N VAL A 9 -12.06 -21.34 26.67
CA VAL A 9 -12.00 -22.77 26.35
C VAL A 9 -13.41 -23.35 26.54
N THR A 10 -14.08 -23.70 25.45
CA THR A 10 -15.19 -24.67 25.51
C THR A 10 -14.64 -26.04 25.91
N THR A 11 -15.35 -26.78 26.75
CA THR A 11 -14.91 -28.10 27.27
C THR A 11 -14.37 -29.02 26.17
N PRO A 12 -13.12 -29.53 26.28
CA PRO A 12 -12.53 -30.44 25.29
C PRO A 12 -13.39 -31.68 25.05
N ARG A 13 -13.45 -32.16 23.81
CA ARG A 13 -14.07 -33.46 23.48
C ARG A 13 -12.99 -34.54 23.42
N GLU A 14 -13.12 -35.56 24.27
CA GLU A 14 -12.23 -36.72 24.29
C GLU A 14 -12.85 -37.87 23.50
N TYR A 15 -12.10 -38.43 22.54
CA TYR A 15 -12.58 -39.51 21.66
C TYR A 15 -11.93 -40.86 21.97
N HIS A 16 -10.71 -40.88 22.53
CA HIS A 16 -10.02 -42.11 22.91
C HIS A 16 -9.03 -41.86 24.04
N ASP A 17 -9.00 -42.74 25.05
CA ASP A 17 -8.02 -42.76 26.15
C ASP A 17 -7.70 -44.22 26.50
N ILE A 18 -6.65 -44.78 25.90
CA ILE A 18 -6.20 -46.15 26.20
C ILE A 18 -5.23 -46.12 27.38
N MET A 19 -5.78 -46.20 28.60
CA MET A 19 -5.04 -46.32 29.87
C MET A 19 -4.16 -45.11 30.24
N SER A 20 -4.11 -44.82 31.54
CA SER A 20 -3.37 -43.72 32.19
C SER A 20 -1.83 -43.81 32.06
N LYS A 21 -1.29 -43.93 30.84
CA LYS A 21 0.14 -43.91 30.56
C LYS A 21 0.60 -42.47 30.29
N PRO A 22 1.73 -42.04 30.87
CA PRO A 22 2.37 -40.79 30.48
C PRO A 22 2.67 -40.81 28.98
N GLN A 23 2.32 -39.74 28.27
CA GLN A 23 2.56 -39.62 26.83
C GLN A 23 4.00 -39.20 26.60
N ASP A 24 4.71 -39.87 25.69
CA ASP A 24 6.07 -39.49 25.33
C ASP A 24 6.06 -38.20 24.51
N LEU A 25 5.15 -38.08 23.53
CA LEU A 25 4.98 -36.88 22.72
C LEU A 25 3.51 -36.56 22.41
N ALA A 26 3.22 -35.31 22.06
CA ALA A 26 1.95 -34.88 21.52
C ALA A 26 2.12 -34.21 20.15
N VAL A 27 1.23 -34.49 19.20
CA VAL A 27 1.15 -33.78 17.92
C VAL A 27 -0.02 -32.80 17.96
N ILE A 28 0.29 -31.51 17.86
CA ILE A 28 -0.66 -30.41 17.74
C ILE A 28 -0.93 -30.20 16.26
N ILE A 29 -2.16 -30.47 15.83
CA ILE A 29 -2.61 -30.21 14.46
C ILE A 29 -3.61 -29.07 14.44
N THR A 30 -3.28 -27.98 13.77
CA THR A 30 -4.17 -26.82 13.61
C THR A 30 -5.03 -26.98 12.36
N VAL A 31 -6.35 -26.88 12.53
CA VAL A 31 -7.33 -26.92 11.44
C VAL A 31 -8.16 -25.62 11.46
N HIS A 32 -8.43 -25.10 10.27
CA HIS A 32 -9.21 -23.90 10.02
C HIS A 32 -10.34 -24.20 9.01
N ALA A 33 -10.12 -23.92 7.73
CA ALA A 33 -11.14 -24.05 6.69
C ALA A 33 -10.73 -25.03 5.57
N GLU A 34 -9.95 -26.06 5.92
CA GLU A 34 -9.44 -27.04 4.96
C GLU A 34 -10.55 -28.00 4.47
N GLY A 35 -11.57 -28.25 5.29
CA GLY A 35 -12.62 -29.23 5.00
C GLY A 35 -12.04 -30.59 4.64
N ARG A 36 -12.61 -31.24 3.62
CA ARG A 36 -12.13 -32.56 3.15
C ARG A 36 -10.65 -32.60 2.75
N LEU A 37 -10.02 -31.45 2.47
CA LEU A 37 -8.64 -31.37 2.02
C LEU A 37 -7.62 -31.78 3.08
N MET A 38 -7.98 -31.79 4.37
CA MET A 38 -7.11 -32.28 5.44
C MET A 38 -7.01 -33.81 5.51
N THR A 39 -7.90 -34.53 4.82
CA THR A 39 -7.97 -36.01 4.90
C THR A 39 -6.62 -36.68 4.58
N PRO A 40 -5.87 -36.29 3.51
CA PRO A 40 -4.54 -36.83 3.25
C PRO A 40 -3.56 -36.61 4.41
N THR A 41 -3.57 -35.43 5.04
CA THR A 41 -2.73 -35.08 6.20
C THR A 41 -3.01 -35.98 7.39
N PHE A 42 -4.29 -36.17 7.76
CA PHE A 42 -4.67 -37.08 8.84
C PHE A 42 -4.25 -38.52 8.56
N ARG A 43 -4.34 -38.97 7.29
CA ARG A 43 -3.88 -40.30 6.88
C ARG A 43 -2.35 -40.42 6.89
N ALA A 44 -1.62 -39.36 6.52
CA ALA A 44 -0.17 -39.29 6.64
C ALA A 44 0.26 -39.39 8.11
N LEU A 45 -0.36 -38.59 8.98
CA LEU A 45 -0.17 -38.63 10.43
C LEU A 45 -0.48 -40.01 11.01
N ALA A 46 -1.57 -40.66 10.58
CA ALA A 46 -1.90 -42.02 11.00
C ALA A 46 -0.79 -43.04 10.66
N ARG A 47 -0.16 -42.91 9.48
CA ARG A 47 0.98 -43.76 9.10
C ARG A 47 2.22 -43.45 9.95
N ALA A 48 2.48 -42.18 10.25
CA ALA A 48 3.57 -41.78 11.16
C ALA A 48 3.36 -42.30 12.60
N LEU A 49 2.13 -42.21 13.12
CA LEU A 49 1.75 -42.75 14.43
C LEU A 49 1.85 -44.28 14.47
N ALA A 50 1.50 -44.98 13.39
CA ALA A 50 1.64 -46.43 13.31
C ALA A 50 3.11 -46.87 13.41
N THR A 51 4.02 -46.14 12.75
CA THR A 51 5.47 -46.37 12.87
C THR A 51 5.96 -46.08 14.29
N ALA A 52 5.58 -44.93 14.85
CA ALA A 52 5.97 -44.53 16.21
C ALA A 52 5.49 -45.55 17.27
N SER A 53 4.25 -46.01 17.16
CA SER A 53 3.66 -47.04 18.04
C SER A 53 4.37 -48.39 17.89
N ALA A 54 4.76 -48.78 16.67
CA ALA A 54 5.54 -50.00 16.44
C ALA A 54 6.94 -49.95 17.09
N ASP A 55 7.51 -48.74 17.20
CA ASP A 55 8.78 -48.47 17.90
C ASP A 55 8.61 -48.22 19.40
N GLY A 56 7.38 -48.37 19.93
CA GLY A 56 7.06 -48.25 21.35
C GLY A 56 6.94 -46.81 21.86
N VAL A 57 6.75 -45.83 20.98
CA VAL A 57 6.53 -44.42 21.34
C VAL A 57 5.05 -44.18 21.62
N HIS A 58 4.74 -43.63 22.79
CA HIS A 58 3.39 -43.27 23.19
C HIS A 58 3.03 -41.84 22.78
N ALA A 59 2.00 -41.68 21.95
CA ALA A 59 1.69 -40.41 21.30
C ALA A 59 0.23 -39.97 21.49
N GLU A 60 0.06 -38.70 21.85
CA GLU A 60 -1.21 -37.99 21.86
C GLU A 60 -1.37 -37.13 20.60
N VAL A 61 -2.62 -36.93 20.14
CA VAL A 61 -2.94 -35.95 19.11
C VAL A 61 -3.92 -34.92 19.68
N VAL A 62 -3.58 -33.64 19.56
CA VAL A 62 -4.45 -32.51 19.90
C VAL A 62 -4.82 -31.79 18.61
N ILE A 63 -6.09 -31.89 18.24
CA ILE A 63 -6.66 -31.22 17.06
C ILE A 63 -7.20 -29.87 17.53
N VAL A 64 -6.61 -28.77 17.06
CA VAL A 64 -7.04 -27.41 17.39
C VAL A 64 -7.92 -26.89 16.27
N GLU A 65 -9.22 -26.80 16.52
CA GLU A 65 -10.20 -26.23 15.59
C GLU A 65 -10.26 -24.71 15.80
N ASP A 66 -9.43 -23.96 15.07
CA ASP A 66 -9.37 -22.50 15.20
C ASP A 66 -10.22 -21.80 14.14
N CYS A 67 -11.34 -21.21 14.58
CA CYS A 67 -12.34 -20.62 13.69
C CYS A 67 -12.81 -21.60 12.59
N ALA A 68 -12.82 -22.90 12.90
CA ALA A 68 -13.09 -23.93 11.92
C ALA A 68 -14.48 -23.79 11.29
N ASP A 69 -14.60 -24.10 9.99
CA ASP A 69 -15.89 -24.13 9.31
C ASP A 69 -16.61 -25.48 9.54
N GLN A 70 -17.92 -25.50 9.31
CA GLN A 70 -18.72 -26.71 9.53
C GLN A 70 -18.20 -27.91 8.72
N ALA A 71 -17.72 -27.68 7.50
CA ALA A 71 -17.18 -28.75 6.66
C ALA A 71 -15.89 -29.35 7.25
N THR A 72 -15.07 -28.53 7.92
CA THR A 72 -13.86 -28.93 8.64
C THR A 72 -14.23 -29.74 9.87
N GLU A 73 -15.14 -29.25 10.73
CA GLU A 73 -15.61 -29.95 11.93
C GLU A 73 -16.26 -31.31 11.59
N GLU A 74 -17.09 -31.37 10.54
CA GLU A 74 -17.70 -32.61 10.05
C GLU A 74 -16.65 -33.59 9.52
N THR A 75 -15.63 -33.10 8.83
CA THR A 75 -14.53 -33.92 8.33
C THR A 75 -13.70 -34.49 9.49
N VAL A 76 -13.34 -33.68 10.48
CA VAL A 76 -12.64 -34.12 11.70
C VAL A 76 -13.45 -35.22 12.38
N SER A 77 -14.72 -34.98 12.63
CA SER A 77 -15.63 -35.95 13.26
C SER A 77 -15.68 -37.27 12.48
N ALA A 78 -15.86 -37.21 11.16
CA ALA A 78 -15.90 -38.40 10.30
C ALA A 78 -14.57 -39.18 10.28
N LEU A 79 -13.42 -38.50 10.36
CA LEU A 79 -12.11 -39.15 10.41
C LEU A 79 -11.89 -39.86 11.77
N LEU A 80 -12.34 -39.25 12.86
CA LEU A 80 -12.28 -39.83 14.20
C LEU A 80 -13.21 -41.04 14.32
N GLU A 81 -14.46 -40.96 13.84
CA GLU A 81 -15.42 -42.07 13.83
C GLU A 81 -14.92 -43.28 13.02
N ARG A 82 -14.19 -43.03 11.93
CA ARG A 82 -13.55 -44.07 11.11
C ARG A 82 -12.28 -44.65 11.75
N GLY A 83 -11.87 -44.14 12.91
CA GLY A 83 -10.67 -44.60 13.61
C GLY A 83 -9.38 -44.30 12.85
N VAL A 84 -9.30 -43.23 12.06
CA VAL A 84 -8.09 -42.91 11.28
C VAL A 84 -6.88 -42.74 12.20
N LEU A 85 -7.06 -42.12 13.36
CA LEU A 85 -6.01 -41.89 14.37
C LEU A 85 -5.99 -42.93 15.50
N HIS A 86 -6.54 -44.15 15.30
CA HIS A 86 -6.60 -45.20 16.34
C HIS A 86 -5.24 -45.71 16.85
N LYS A 87 -4.13 -45.28 16.24
CA LYS A 87 -2.76 -45.58 16.69
C LYS A 87 -2.22 -44.55 17.69
N ALA A 88 -2.88 -43.42 17.88
CA ALA A 88 -2.60 -42.53 19.00
C ALA A 88 -3.21 -43.12 20.28
N ASP A 89 -2.50 -43.01 21.39
CA ASP A 89 -3.00 -43.47 22.70
C ASP A 89 -4.14 -42.56 23.20
N ARG A 90 -4.08 -41.28 22.82
CA ARG A 90 -5.10 -40.27 23.14
C ARG A 90 -5.33 -39.31 21.98
N VAL A 91 -6.58 -38.95 21.75
CA VAL A 91 -6.97 -37.92 20.77
C VAL A 91 -7.94 -36.93 21.41
N ARG A 92 -7.60 -35.64 21.36
CA ARG A 92 -8.44 -34.53 21.85
C ARG A 92 -8.75 -33.55 20.75
N VAL A 93 -9.95 -32.99 20.79
CA VAL A 93 -10.36 -31.87 19.93
C VAL A 93 -10.57 -30.64 20.80
N LEU A 94 -9.91 -29.55 20.43
CA LEU A 94 -9.89 -28.26 21.13
C LEU A 94 -10.43 -27.15 20.21
N PRO A 95 -11.71 -26.77 20.36
CA PRO A 95 -12.28 -25.64 19.63
C PRO A 95 -11.81 -24.31 20.21
N VAL A 96 -11.27 -23.44 19.37
CA VAL A 96 -10.79 -22.09 19.69
C VAL A 96 -11.25 -21.07 18.64
N ARG A 97 -11.15 -19.78 18.97
CA ARG A 97 -11.56 -18.65 18.10
C ARG A 97 -10.50 -17.55 18.07
N HIS A 98 -9.25 -17.93 17.86
CA HIS A 98 -8.13 -17.01 17.81
C HIS A 98 -8.00 -16.33 16.44
N GLY A 99 -8.19 -17.06 15.33
CA GLY A 99 -7.98 -16.54 13.99
C GLY A 99 -6.52 -16.16 13.71
N ASP A 100 -5.58 -16.81 14.40
CA ASP A 100 -4.13 -16.60 14.34
C ASP A 100 -3.43 -17.95 14.60
N LEU A 101 -2.57 -18.37 13.67
CA LEU A 101 -1.89 -19.67 13.71
C LEU A 101 -1.00 -19.83 14.94
N GLY A 102 -0.31 -18.76 15.36
CA GLY A 102 0.58 -18.78 16.52
C GLY A 102 -0.21 -19.00 17.81
N LEU A 103 -1.31 -18.26 17.99
CA LEU A 103 -2.21 -18.42 19.13
C LEU A 103 -2.91 -19.79 19.14
N ALA A 104 -3.34 -20.29 17.98
CA ALA A 104 -3.93 -21.63 17.87
C ALA A 104 -2.94 -22.73 18.29
N ARG A 105 -1.69 -22.67 17.82
CA ARG A 105 -0.62 -23.58 18.25
C ARG A 105 -0.39 -23.50 19.75
N ASN A 106 -0.25 -22.28 20.29
CA ASN A 106 -0.06 -22.06 21.73
C ASN A 106 -1.20 -22.67 22.57
N ALA A 107 -2.45 -22.56 22.11
CA ALA A 107 -3.61 -23.16 22.80
C ALA A 107 -3.54 -24.70 22.80
N GLY A 108 -3.17 -25.31 21.68
CA GLY A 108 -2.97 -26.76 21.59
C GLY A 108 -1.83 -27.26 22.49
N ILE A 109 -0.71 -26.52 22.50
CA ILE A 109 0.45 -26.81 23.35
C ILE A 109 0.07 -26.75 24.84
N ALA A 110 -0.75 -25.77 25.24
CA ALA A 110 -1.22 -25.63 26.61
C ALA A 110 -2.20 -26.74 27.05
N ALA A 111 -2.78 -27.50 26.12
CA ALA A 111 -3.78 -28.52 26.41
C ALA A 111 -3.20 -29.93 26.69
N THR A 112 -1.88 -30.11 26.55
CA THR A 112 -1.20 -31.40 26.75
C THR A 112 -0.09 -31.32 27.79
N ASP A 113 0.19 -32.45 28.42
CA ASP A 113 1.30 -32.62 29.36
C ASP A 113 2.46 -33.45 28.82
N ALA A 114 2.46 -33.76 27.52
CA ALA A 114 3.53 -34.51 26.88
C ALA A 114 4.88 -33.78 26.95
N ALA A 115 5.97 -34.55 27.12
CA ALA A 115 7.32 -33.98 27.25
C ALA A 115 7.84 -33.39 25.93
N PHE A 116 7.46 -33.99 24.80
CA PHE A 116 7.81 -33.52 23.46
C PHE A 116 6.54 -33.15 22.68
N ILE A 117 6.64 -32.09 21.88
CA ILE A 117 5.52 -31.49 21.17
C ILE A 117 5.90 -31.34 19.70
N GLY A 118 5.04 -31.87 18.83
CA GLY A 118 5.13 -31.72 17.38
C GLY A 118 4.04 -30.80 16.88
N VAL A 119 4.35 -29.92 15.94
CA VAL A 119 3.37 -29.04 15.29
C VAL A 119 3.19 -29.49 13.85
N LEU A 120 1.95 -29.60 13.39
CA LEU A 120 1.60 -29.99 12.03
C LEU A 120 0.43 -29.16 11.50
N ASP A 121 0.59 -28.58 10.32
CA ASP A 121 -0.49 -27.90 9.63
C ASP A 121 -1.35 -28.91 8.83
N ALA A 122 -2.65 -28.65 8.72
CA ALA A 122 -3.61 -29.61 8.19
C ALA A 122 -3.52 -29.88 6.67
N ASP A 123 -2.60 -29.26 5.94
CA ASP A 123 -2.36 -29.43 4.50
C ASP A 123 -0.98 -30.03 4.16
N ASN A 124 -0.25 -30.48 5.18
CA ASN A 124 1.12 -30.98 5.10
C ASN A 124 1.18 -32.51 5.24
N LEU A 125 1.97 -33.21 4.41
CA LEU A 125 2.09 -34.67 4.47
C LEU A 125 3.48 -35.08 4.98
N PRO A 126 3.63 -35.42 6.27
CA PRO A 126 4.89 -35.92 6.81
C PRO A 126 5.16 -37.36 6.37
N SER A 127 6.43 -37.69 6.14
CA SER A 127 6.87 -39.07 5.89
C SER A 127 6.60 -39.97 7.10
N ARG A 128 6.29 -41.25 6.86
CA ARG A 128 5.89 -42.19 7.93
C ARG A 128 6.94 -42.42 9.04
N ASN A 129 8.21 -42.08 8.79
CA ASN A 129 9.31 -42.20 9.75
C ASN A 129 9.61 -40.91 10.52
N TRP A 130 8.94 -39.80 10.21
CA TRP A 130 9.22 -38.48 10.79
C TRP A 130 9.18 -38.47 12.33
N LEU A 131 8.05 -38.86 12.92
CA LEU A 131 7.83 -38.78 14.38
C LEU A 131 8.87 -39.60 15.16
N THR A 132 9.12 -40.84 14.75
CA THR A 132 10.14 -41.68 15.39
C THR A 132 11.53 -41.05 15.27
N SER A 133 11.92 -40.63 14.07
CA SER A 133 13.28 -40.11 13.80
C SER A 133 13.55 -38.83 14.60
N ALA A 134 12.59 -37.90 14.60
CA ALA A 134 12.70 -36.65 15.35
C ALA A 134 12.70 -36.88 16.88
N TRP A 135 11.85 -37.79 17.38
CA TRP A 135 11.79 -38.11 18.81
C TRP A 135 13.06 -38.80 19.31
N GLN A 136 13.60 -39.77 18.55
CA GLN A 136 14.87 -40.42 18.88
C GLN A 136 16.02 -39.41 18.93
N LEU A 137 16.05 -38.46 18.00
CA LEU A 137 17.05 -37.40 17.97
C LEU A 137 16.94 -36.51 19.20
N LEU A 138 15.73 -36.04 19.57
CA LEU A 138 15.52 -35.26 20.80
C LEU A 138 15.93 -36.02 22.06
N ARG A 139 15.51 -37.29 22.19
CA ARG A 139 15.81 -38.12 23.37
C ARG A 139 17.30 -38.43 23.53
N SER A 140 18.05 -38.45 22.43
CA SER A 140 19.50 -38.69 22.45
C SER A 140 20.31 -37.49 22.95
N ARG A 141 19.69 -36.30 23.09
CA ARG A 141 20.38 -35.06 23.43
C ARG A 141 20.19 -34.67 24.89
N HIS A 142 21.16 -33.91 25.39
CA HIS A 142 21.06 -33.20 26.67
C HIS A 142 20.72 -31.73 26.38
N GLY A 143 19.50 -31.31 26.73
CA GLY A 143 19.03 -29.93 26.56
C GLY A 143 18.00 -29.72 25.43
N PRO A 144 17.40 -28.53 25.34
CA PRO A 144 16.37 -28.21 24.35
C PRO A 144 16.94 -28.20 22.93
N ALA A 145 16.12 -28.63 21.96
CA ALA A 145 16.38 -28.52 20.53
C ALA A 145 15.06 -28.53 19.76
N ILE A 146 15.09 -28.04 18.52
CA ILE A 146 13.97 -28.04 17.59
C ILE A 146 14.37 -28.89 16.40
N ILE A 147 13.56 -29.90 16.06
CA ILE A 147 13.84 -30.80 14.96
C ILE A 147 12.89 -30.47 13.81
N HIS A 148 13.45 -30.31 12.62
CA HIS A 148 12.75 -30.15 11.34
C HIS A 148 12.98 -31.39 10.45
N PRO A 149 12.15 -31.63 9.43
CA PRO A 149 12.44 -32.67 8.44
C PRO A 149 13.75 -32.38 7.71
N GLU A 150 14.33 -33.37 7.04
CA GLU A 150 15.52 -33.15 6.22
C GLU A 150 15.18 -32.39 4.93
N THR A 151 14.02 -32.66 4.34
CA THR A 151 13.63 -32.04 3.07
C THR A 151 12.15 -31.68 3.05
N ILE A 152 11.83 -30.53 2.45
CA ILE A 152 10.46 -30.16 2.06
C ILE A 152 10.32 -30.31 0.55
N ILE A 153 9.28 -31.02 0.12
CA ILE A 153 8.91 -31.14 -1.29
C ILE A 153 7.60 -30.39 -1.52
N THR A 154 7.63 -29.33 -2.32
CA THR A 154 6.39 -28.65 -2.69
C THR A 154 5.67 -29.37 -3.83
N PHE A 155 4.35 -29.35 -3.86
CA PHE A 155 3.59 -29.86 -5.02
C PHE A 155 2.47 -28.91 -5.44
N ASP A 156 1.91 -29.20 -6.62
CA ASP A 156 0.87 -28.40 -7.29
C ASP A 156 1.39 -27.04 -7.81
N GLY A 157 1.19 -25.95 -7.06
CA GLY A 157 1.51 -24.59 -7.51
C GLY A 157 3.01 -24.27 -7.62
N ARG A 158 3.88 -25.07 -6.99
CA ARG A 158 5.35 -25.00 -7.08
C ARG A 158 5.94 -26.40 -7.09
N ARG A 159 7.03 -26.61 -7.83
CA ARG A 159 7.80 -27.87 -7.89
C ARG A 159 9.23 -27.64 -7.40
N GLU A 160 9.36 -27.50 -6.09
CA GLU A 160 10.60 -27.16 -5.42
C GLU A 160 10.97 -28.28 -4.44
N CYS A 161 12.25 -28.60 -4.39
CA CYS A 161 12.87 -29.43 -3.38
C CYS A 161 13.71 -28.53 -2.49
N TRP A 162 13.38 -28.49 -1.21
CA TRP A 162 13.98 -27.61 -0.22
C TRP A 162 14.68 -28.45 0.85
N PRO A 163 15.99 -28.73 0.70
CA PRO A 163 16.79 -29.28 1.77
C PRO A 163 16.86 -28.29 2.93
N LEU A 164 16.43 -28.74 4.11
CA LEU A 164 16.48 -27.94 5.33
C LEU A 164 17.87 -28.02 5.95
N MET A 165 18.28 -26.94 6.61
CA MET A 165 19.63 -26.79 7.13
C MET A 165 19.63 -26.81 8.66
N ALA A 166 20.54 -27.54 9.28
CA ALA A 166 20.75 -27.42 10.72
C ALA A 166 21.39 -26.07 11.05
N SER A 167 20.96 -25.43 12.14
CA SER A 167 21.53 -24.16 12.63
C SER A 167 23.03 -24.23 13.00
N GLY A 168 23.57 -25.43 13.22
CA GLY A 168 25.00 -25.64 13.44
C GLY A 168 25.82 -25.91 12.17
N SER A 169 25.19 -25.88 10.98
CA SER A 169 25.88 -26.06 9.70
C SER A 169 26.85 -24.89 9.43
N GLU A 170 27.98 -25.16 8.78
CA GLU A 170 28.92 -24.10 8.33
C GLU A 170 28.26 -23.12 7.34
N ASP A 171 27.22 -23.58 6.64
CA ASP A 171 26.46 -22.79 5.67
C ASP A 171 25.34 -21.97 6.32
N PHE A 172 25.01 -22.19 7.60
CA PHE A 172 24.01 -21.39 8.31
C PHE A 172 24.66 -20.22 9.04
N HIS A 173 24.10 -19.03 8.85
CA HIS A 173 24.48 -17.85 9.60
C HIS A 173 23.22 -17.13 10.11
N PRO A 174 23.14 -16.76 11.40
CA PRO A 174 21.93 -16.18 11.99
C PRO A 174 21.46 -14.90 11.28
N GLY A 175 22.40 -14.14 10.68
CA GLY A 175 22.11 -12.92 9.95
C GLY A 175 21.24 -13.11 8.71
N ALA A 176 21.08 -14.33 8.19
CA ALA A 176 20.17 -14.65 7.07
C ALA A 176 18.70 -14.44 7.43
N LEU A 177 18.35 -14.68 8.70
CA LEU A 177 16.96 -14.73 9.19
C LEU A 177 16.23 -13.40 9.10
N ASN A 178 16.91 -12.29 8.81
CA ASN A 178 16.24 -11.04 8.52
C ASN A 178 15.54 -11.05 7.14
N TRP A 179 16.01 -11.84 6.17
CA TRP A 179 15.48 -11.85 4.80
C TRP A 179 14.91 -13.19 4.35
N VAL A 180 15.31 -14.30 4.98
CA VAL A 180 14.87 -15.63 4.60
C VAL A 180 14.70 -16.54 5.81
N ASN A 181 13.61 -17.31 5.85
CA ASN A 181 13.41 -18.39 6.82
C ASN A 181 13.87 -19.72 6.18
N PRO A 182 14.92 -20.37 6.68
CA PRO A 182 15.39 -21.65 6.15
C PRO A 182 14.60 -22.84 6.71
N TRP A 183 13.55 -22.60 7.50
CA TRP A 183 12.68 -23.62 8.07
C TRP A 183 11.19 -23.29 7.85
N ASP A 184 10.35 -24.29 8.12
CA ASP A 184 8.89 -24.19 8.13
C ASP A 184 8.37 -24.33 9.58
N ALA A 185 7.08 -24.04 9.80
CA ALA A 185 6.41 -24.22 11.08
C ALA A 185 6.40 -25.69 11.56
N PHE A 186 6.47 -26.65 10.63
CA PHE A 186 6.51 -28.08 10.94
C PHE A 186 7.79 -28.49 11.68
N CYS A 187 7.65 -28.84 12.95
CA CYS A 187 8.77 -29.23 13.81
C CYS A 187 8.34 -30.11 15.00
N LEU A 188 9.34 -30.71 15.67
CA LEU A 188 9.21 -31.40 16.96
C LEU A 188 10.22 -30.81 17.95
N ALA A 189 9.80 -30.43 19.15
CA ALA A 189 10.69 -29.91 20.20
C ALA A 189 10.23 -30.35 21.60
N SER A 190 11.08 -30.19 22.62
CA SER A 190 10.64 -30.35 24.02
C SER A 190 9.63 -29.27 24.40
N ARG A 191 8.61 -29.62 25.20
CA ARG A 191 7.58 -28.68 25.69
C ARG A 191 8.16 -27.39 26.28
N GLU A 192 9.27 -27.50 27.01
CA GLU A 192 10.01 -26.37 27.60
C GLU A 192 10.36 -25.27 26.56
N VAL A 193 10.65 -25.63 25.31
CA VAL A 193 10.98 -24.67 24.25
C VAL A 193 9.78 -23.78 23.96
N PHE A 194 8.60 -24.38 23.79
CA PHE A 194 7.37 -23.65 23.49
C PHE A 194 6.86 -22.85 24.71
N GLU A 195 7.07 -23.33 25.93
CA GLU A 195 6.71 -22.59 27.15
C GLU A 195 7.62 -21.38 27.37
N ARG A 196 8.91 -21.53 27.08
CA ARG A 196 9.89 -20.44 27.21
C ARG A 196 9.77 -19.44 26.07
N PHE A 197 9.42 -19.90 24.88
CA PHE A 197 9.28 -19.10 23.66
C PHE A 197 7.93 -19.45 23.00
N PRO A 198 6.81 -18.85 23.42
CA PRO A 198 5.54 -19.05 22.72
C PRO A 198 5.56 -18.39 21.34
N TYR A 199 4.75 -18.90 20.40
CA TYR A 199 4.59 -18.25 19.11
C TYR A 199 4.00 -16.83 19.29
N PRO A 200 4.52 -15.82 18.58
CA PRO A 200 3.97 -14.47 18.65
C PRO A 200 2.63 -14.39 17.92
N GLU A 201 1.74 -13.50 18.37
CA GLU A 201 0.55 -13.13 17.62
C GLU A 201 0.97 -12.29 16.39
N CYS A 202 0.59 -12.75 15.19
CA CYS A 202 0.95 -12.14 13.91
C CYS A 202 -0.28 -12.07 13.01
N ARG A 203 -1.35 -11.42 13.48
CA ARG A 203 -2.56 -11.25 12.69
C ARG A 203 -2.25 -10.52 11.38
N PRO A 204 -2.69 -11.03 10.21
CA PRO A 204 -2.42 -10.38 8.92
C PRO A 204 -2.83 -8.90 8.87
N GLN A 205 -3.89 -8.53 9.60
CA GLN A 205 -4.39 -7.14 9.69
C GLN A 205 -3.40 -6.19 10.37
N GLN A 206 -2.54 -6.69 11.26
CA GLN A 206 -1.48 -5.90 11.90
C GLN A 206 -0.27 -5.69 10.96
N GLY A 207 -0.17 -6.46 9.86
CA GLY A 207 0.94 -6.37 8.91
C GLY A 207 2.26 -6.92 9.43
N PHE A 208 2.22 -7.74 10.48
CA PHE A 208 3.36 -8.50 11.00
C PHE A 208 3.20 -9.99 10.70
N GLY A 209 4.31 -10.67 10.45
CA GLY A 209 4.37 -12.12 10.25
C GLY A 209 5.36 -12.52 9.16
N PRO A 210 5.45 -13.82 8.85
CA PRO A 210 4.80 -14.96 9.53
C PRO A 210 5.27 -15.18 10.99
N GLU A 211 4.43 -15.81 11.82
CA GLU A 211 4.68 -16.10 13.24
C GLU A 211 5.76 -17.15 13.48
N ASP A 212 5.84 -18.18 12.64
CA ASP A 212 6.82 -19.24 12.71
C ASP A 212 8.23 -18.71 12.40
N TRP A 213 8.34 -17.82 11.42
CA TRP A 213 9.61 -17.14 11.12
C TRP A 213 10.05 -16.26 12.29
N ALA A 214 9.14 -15.47 12.87
CA ALA A 214 9.44 -14.66 14.05
C ALA A 214 9.84 -15.53 15.27
N TRP A 215 9.22 -16.69 15.42
CA TRP A 215 9.56 -17.68 16.45
C TRP A 215 10.95 -18.28 16.22
N ASN A 216 11.28 -18.71 14.99
CA ASN A 216 12.62 -19.20 14.62
C ASN A 216 13.72 -18.17 14.91
N CYS A 217 13.45 -16.88 14.64
CA CYS A 217 14.39 -15.81 14.99
C CYS A 217 14.61 -15.72 16.51
N THR A 218 13.55 -15.92 17.30
CA THR A 218 13.59 -15.87 18.78
C THR A 218 14.35 -17.05 19.36
N THR A 219 14.15 -18.25 18.82
CA THR A 219 14.81 -19.48 19.29
C THR A 219 16.29 -19.50 18.90
N VAL A 220 16.64 -19.03 17.69
CA VAL A 220 18.05 -18.84 17.29
C VAL A 220 18.74 -17.78 18.15
N ALA A 221 18.08 -16.65 18.46
CA ALA A 221 18.64 -15.65 19.38
C ALA A 221 18.88 -16.18 20.80
N ALA A 222 18.20 -17.26 21.19
CA ALA A 222 18.33 -17.91 22.48
C ALA A 222 19.25 -19.14 22.44
N ASP A 223 20.00 -19.33 21.35
CA ASP A 223 20.91 -20.47 21.12
C ASP A 223 20.22 -21.84 21.21
N VAL A 224 18.92 -21.92 20.85
CA VAL A 224 18.22 -23.21 20.74
C VAL A 224 18.61 -23.85 19.39
N PRO A 225 19.22 -25.05 19.37
CA PRO A 225 19.63 -25.68 18.14
C PRO A 225 18.42 -26.12 17.30
N HIS A 226 18.35 -25.64 16.07
CA HIS A 226 17.53 -26.21 15.00
C HIS A 226 18.32 -27.33 14.31
N LEU A 227 17.78 -28.53 14.29
CA LEU A 227 18.37 -29.74 13.72
C LEU A 227 17.45 -30.33 12.66
N VAL A 228 17.98 -31.23 11.84
CA VAL A 228 17.21 -31.96 10.83
C VAL A 228 17.18 -33.45 11.16
N ALA A 229 16.03 -34.11 10.97
CA ALA A 229 15.94 -35.56 11.06
C ALA A 229 16.24 -36.18 9.69
N GLU A 230 17.44 -36.73 9.52
CA GLU A 230 17.89 -37.36 8.27
C GLU A 230 16.92 -38.45 7.77
N GLY A 231 16.78 -38.55 6.45
CA GLY A 231 15.90 -39.48 5.76
C GLY A 231 14.41 -39.19 5.92
N THR A 232 14.01 -37.99 6.35
CA THR A 232 12.60 -37.61 6.51
C THR A 232 12.20 -36.50 5.54
N THR A 233 10.94 -36.50 5.12
CA THR A 233 10.43 -35.53 4.14
C THR A 233 9.05 -35.03 4.51
N LEU A 234 8.81 -33.75 4.27
CA LEU A 234 7.50 -33.12 4.34
C LEU A 234 7.04 -32.77 2.93
N PHE A 235 5.90 -33.29 2.50
CA PHE A 235 5.29 -32.85 1.25
C PHE A 235 4.34 -31.70 1.55
N TYR A 236 4.73 -30.50 1.10
CA TYR A 236 4.06 -29.23 1.36
C TYR A 236 3.17 -28.83 0.17
N TRP A 237 1.91 -28.52 0.43
CA TRP A 237 1.02 -28.09 -0.63
C TRP A 237 1.18 -26.60 -0.95
N ALA A 238 1.88 -26.26 -2.04
CA ALA A 238 2.12 -24.87 -2.45
C ALA A 238 0.93 -24.24 -3.19
N ARG A 239 -0.25 -24.19 -2.56
CA ARG A 239 -1.48 -23.65 -3.15
C ARG A 239 -1.41 -22.13 -3.38
N GLY A 240 -1.95 -21.65 -4.49
CA GLY A 240 -2.10 -20.20 -4.73
C GLY A 240 -3.10 -19.56 -3.76
N GLY A 241 -2.70 -18.49 -3.06
CA GLY A 241 -3.53 -17.80 -2.07
C GLY A 241 -3.51 -18.41 -0.66
N SER A 242 -2.36 -18.95 -0.22
CA SER A 242 -2.11 -19.41 1.16
C SER A 242 -1.82 -18.23 2.12
N LEU A 243 -1.83 -18.46 3.43
CA LEU A 243 -1.43 -17.46 4.44
C LEU A 243 -0.02 -16.90 4.18
N ALA A 244 0.92 -17.72 3.69
CA ALA A 244 2.25 -17.26 3.26
C ALA A 244 2.18 -16.19 2.13
N SER A 245 1.17 -16.25 1.27
CA SER A 245 0.91 -15.20 0.27
C SER A 245 0.22 -13.96 0.84
N ALA A 246 -0.54 -14.12 1.94
CA ALA A 246 -1.13 -13.00 2.69
C ALA A 246 -0.08 -12.19 3.48
N HIS A 247 1.04 -12.82 3.85
CA HIS A 247 2.18 -12.17 4.50
C HIS A 247 3.24 -11.60 3.53
N GLY A 248 2.99 -11.58 2.20
CA GLY A 248 3.99 -11.16 1.20
C GLY A 248 4.57 -9.75 1.40
N ASP A 249 3.80 -8.87 2.05
CA ASP A 249 4.20 -7.49 2.41
C ASP A 249 4.29 -7.26 3.93
N SER A 250 4.23 -8.32 4.75
CA SER A 250 4.40 -8.21 6.19
C SER A 250 5.85 -7.96 6.58
N LEU A 251 6.04 -7.22 7.68
CA LEU A 251 7.33 -7.11 8.35
C LEU A 251 7.41 -8.12 9.49
N LEU A 252 8.61 -8.52 9.90
CA LEU A 252 8.75 -9.30 11.12
C LEU A 252 8.59 -8.38 12.35
N PRO A 253 7.95 -8.86 13.44
CA PRO A 253 7.90 -8.12 14.69
C PRO A 253 9.31 -7.91 15.24
N ARG A 254 9.47 -6.98 16.20
CA ARG A 254 10.77 -6.66 16.78
C ARG A 254 11.39 -7.92 17.40
N ASN A 255 12.63 -8.21 17.01
CA ASN A 255 13.37 -9.39 17.43
C ASN A 255 14.80 -9.02 17.86
N ALA A 256 15.30 -9.66 18.92
CA ALA A 256 16.64 -9.40 19.45
C ALA A 256 17.75 -9.78 18.45
N LEU A 257 17.55 -10.84 17.66
CA LEU A 257 18.50 -11.27 16.63
C LEU A 257 18.74 -10.17 15.60
N MET A 258 17.65 -9.56 15.13
CA MET A 258 17.64 -8.55 14.08
C MET A 258 18.24 -7.20 14.53
N THR A 259 18.40 -7.01 15.84
CA THR A 259 18.98 -5.81 16.42
C THR A 259 20.37 -6.05 17.02
N SER A 260 20.89 -7.29 16.95
CA SER A 260 22.19 -7.65 17.51
C SER A 260 23.35 -7.05 16.71
N THR A 261 24.20 -6.27 17.40
CA THR A 261 25.44 -5.70 16.83
C THR A 261 26.50 -6.76 16.54
N ASP A 262 26.49 -7.86 17.30
CA ASP A 262 27.44 -8.96 17.11
C ASP A 262 27.11 -9.72 15.82
N VAL A 263 25.83 -10.04 15.60
CA VAL A 263 25.34 -10.63 14.35
C VAL A 263 25.59 -9.69 13.17
N ALA A 264 25.33 -8.39 13.35
CA ALA A 264 25.61 -7.39 12.33
C ALA A 264 27.09 -7.39 11.92
N THR A 265 28.01 -7.44 12.89
CA THR A 265 29.46 -7.42 12.64
C THR A 265 29.89 -8.66 11.86
N SER A 266 29.51 -9.87 12.33
CA SER A 266 29.86 -11.11 11.64
C SER A 266 29.25 -11.20 10.24
N GLU A 267 28.02 -10.73 10.08
CA GLU A 267 27.32 -10.79 8.79
C GLU A 267 27.90 -9.78 7.79
N ILE A 268 28.27 -8.58 8.24
CA ILE A 268 28.95 -7.60 7.37
C ILE A 268 30.28 -8.16 6.86
N GLU A 269 31.10 -8.76 7.72
CA GLU A 269 32.37 -9.37 7.32
C GLU A 269 32.17 -10.45 6.24
N ARG A 270 31.17 -11.32 6.44
CA ARG A 270 30.79 -12.36 5.47
C ARG A 270 30.32 -11.76 4.15
N LEU A 271 29.37 -10.82 4.20
CA LEU A 271 28.78 -10.21 3.00
C LEU A 271 29.80 -9.37 2.22
N ASP A 272 30.73 -8.69 2.90
CA ASP A 272 31.82 -7.95 2.27
C ASP A 272 32.83 -8.89 1.61
N ALA A 273 33.12 -10.06 2.20
CA ALA A 273 33.94 -11.10 1.56
C ALA A 273 33.27 -11.68 0.30
N LEU A 274 31.96 -11.93 0.34
CA LEU A 274 31.19 -12.44 -0.81
C LEU A 274 31.08 -11.41 -1.96
N LEU A 275 31.05 -10.12 -1.61
CA LEU A 275 31.01 -9.02 -2.59
C LEU A 275 32.40 -8.54 -3.02
N ALA A 276 33.48 -9.06 -2.40
CA ALA A 276 34.84 -8.74 -2.80
C ALA A 276 35.06 -9.21 -4.25
N PRO A 277 35.69 -8.38 -5.10
CA PRO A 277 35.97 -8.77 -6.47
C PRO A 277 36.87 -10.02 -6.47
N ALA A 278 36.46 -11.07 -7.18
CA ALA A 278 37.33 -12.21 -7.47
C ALA A 278 38.61 -11.72 -8.17
N ASP A 279 39.74 -12.33 -7.81
CA ASP A 279 41.12 -12.03 -8.24
C ASP A 279 41.23 -11.28 -9.59
N PRO A 280 41.80 -10.05 -9.63
CA PRO A 280 41.95 -9.27 -10.87
C PRO A 280 42.80 -9.96 -11.95
N ALA A 281 43.48 -11.07 -11.64
CA ALA A 281 44.21 -11.89 -12.60
C ALA A 281 43.30 -12.72 -13.54
N GLN A 282 42.00 -12.86 -13.25
CA GLN A 282 41.03 -13.53 -14.14
C GLN A 282 40.12 -12.55 -14.90
N ASN A 283 40.64 -11.38 -15.24
CA ASN A 283 39.95 -10.42 -16.10
C ASN A 283 39.79 -10.98 -17.52
N VAL A 284 38.66 -11.63 -17.78
CA VAL A 284 38.08 -11.69 -19.12
C VAL A 284 37.92 -10.25 -19.62
N PRO A 285 38.38 -9.89 -20.83
CA PRO A 285 38.36 -8.51 -21.30
C PRO A 285 36.94 -7.95 -21.27
N LEU A 286 36.75 -6.79 -20.64
CA LEU A 286 35.49 -6.06 -20.65
C LEU A 286 35.08 -5.79 -22.10
N THR A 287 33.92 -6.31 -22.50
CA THR A 287 33.44 -6.22 -23.88
C THR A 287 33.25 -4.75 -24.33
N PRO A 288 33.48 -4.43 -25.62
CA PRO A 288 33.36 -3.08 -26.18
C PRO A 288 32.04 -2.36 -25.87
N ALA A 289 30.96 -3.12 -25.64
CA ALA A 289 29.65 -2.62 -25.27
C ALA A 289 29.62 -1.89 -23.91
N ARG A 290 30.43 -2.30 -22.91
CA ARG A 290 30.50 -1.60 -21.62
C ARG A 290 31.28 -0.29 -21.71
N GLN A 291 32.35 -0.25 -22.51
CA GLN A 291 33.07 1.00 -22.80
C GLN A 291 32.22 1.98 -23.63
N ALA A 292 31.38 1.46 -24.54
CA ALA A 292 30.40 2.28 -25.27
C ALA A 292 29.30 2.83 -24.36
N LEU A 293 28.81 2.05 -23.39
CA LEU A 293 27.79 2.49 -22.43
C LEU A 293 28.32 3.55 -21.44
N GLN A 294 29.60 3.48 -21.10
CA GLN A 294 30.27 4.47 -20.25
C GLN A 294 30.54 5.79 -21.02
N ARG A 295 30.98 5.70 -22.28
CA ARG A 295 31.12 6.88 -23.17
C ARG A 295 29.77 7.47 -23.60
N ALA A 296 28.70 6.68 -23.65
CA ALA A 296 27.33 7.16 -23.88
C ALA A 296 26.76 7.87 -22.64
N ARG A 297 27.09 7.39 -21.43
CA ARG A 297 26.75 8.06 -20.16
C ARG A 297 27.38 9.44 -20.00
N GLU A 298 28.57 9.65 -20.56
CA GLU A 298 29.27 10.93 -20.55
C GLU A 298 28.82 11.90 -21.67
N ARG A 299 27.97 11.45 -22.61
CA ARG A 299 27.58 12.23 -23.81
C ARG A 299 26.08 12.35 -24.08
N SER A 300 25.20 11.73 -23.30
CA SER A 300 23.75 11.81 -23.54
C SER A 300 23.09 12.97 -22.78
N ARG A 301 22.88 14.09 -23.48
CA ARG A 301 21.86 15.11 -23.18
C ARG A 301 20.48 14.60 -23.63
N LEU A 302 19.85 13.74 -22.84
CA LEU A 302 18.44 13.34 -23.02
C LEU A 302 17.74 13.42 -21.66
N VAL A 303 16.94 14.47 -21.51
CA VAL A 303 16.01 14.71 -20.40
C VAL A 303 14.59 14.57 -20.96
N ASP A 304 13.68 14.08 -20.12
CA ASP A 304 12.22 14.07 -20.27
C ASP A 304 11.52 12.89 -20.96
N LEU A 305 11.91 11.69 -20.57
CA LEU A 305 10.99 10.57 -20.41
C LEU A 305 11.14 10.08 -18.98
N SER A 306 10.03 9.95 -18.24
CA SER A 306 10.04 9.61 -16.82
C SER A 306 11.05 8.49 -16.52
N TRP A 307 11.86 8.67 -15.49
CA TRP A 307 12.93 7.73 -15.16
C TRP A 307 12.40 6.30 -14.91
N ARG A 308 11.09 6.18 -14.60
CA ARG A 308 10.34 4.92 -14.57
C ARG A 308 10.28 4.29 -15.97
N SER A 309 9.83 5.01 -17.00
CA SER A 309 9.71 4.53 -18.39
C SER A 309 11.05 4.16 -19.07
N ALA A 310 12.11 4.94 -18.86
CA ALA A 310 13.41 4.69 -19.51
C ALA A 310 14.10 3.40 -19.02
N ARG A 311 13.78 2.94 -17.80
CA ARG A 311 14.39 1.76 -17.19
C ARG A 311 13.68 0.45 -17.55
N TYR A 312 12.40 0.50 -17.93
CA TYR A 312 11.64 -0.66 -18.42
C TYR A 312 12.13 -1.17 -19.79
N LEU A 313 12.79 -0.32 -20.58
CA LEU A 313 13.36 -0.69 -21.89
C LEU A 313 14.83 -1.17 -21.80
N ALA A 314 15.58 -0.82 -20.76
CA ALA A 314 17.01 -1.14 -20.68
C ALA A 314 17.33 -2.54 -20.14
N ARG A 315 16.49 -3.09 -19.25
CA ARG A 315 16.66 -4.43 -18.65
C ARG A 315 16.39 -5.58 -19.65
N PRO A 316 15.35 -5.52 -20.50
CA PRO A 316 15.09 -6.56 -21.51
C PRO A 316 16.17 -6.65 -22.58
N VAL A 317 16.79 -5.52 -22.95
CA VAL A 317 17.89 -5.47 -23.93
C VAL A 317 19.16 -6.13 -23.37
N ARG A 318 19.44 -5.93 -22.07
CA ARG A 318 20.57 -6.57 -21.37
C ARG A 318 20.39 -8.07 -21.21
N ASP A 319 19.17 -8.53 -20.94
CA ASP A 319 18.84 -9.95 -20.82
C ASP A 319 18.74 -10.65 -22.19
N ARG A 320 18.32 -9.95 -23.27
CA ARG A 320 18.40 -10.42 -24.67
C ARG A 320 19.85 -10.70 -25.12
N LEU A 321 20.81 -9.86 -24.70
CA LEU A 321 22.22 -10.03 -25.06
C LEU A 321 22.92 -11.16 -24.30
N ARG A 322 22.47 -11.46 -23.06
CA ARG A 322 22.92 -12.65 -22.31
C ARG A 322 22.37 -13.96 -22.91
N ARG A 323 21.10 -13.97 -23.34
CA ARG A 323 20.44 -15.19 -23.86
C ARG A 323 20.83 -15.58 -25.28
N ARG A 324 21.40 -14.65 -26.07
CA ARG A 324 21.95 -14.97 -27.41
C ARG A 324 23.36 -15.57 -27.39
N GLY A 325 23.99 -15.69 -26.22
CA GLY A 325 25.35 -16.23 -26.07
C GLY A 325 25.44 -17.75 -25.89
N THR A 326 24.34 -18.44 -25.61
CA THR A 326 24.35 -19.88 -25.30
C THR A 326 23.09 -20.54 -25.86
N SER A 327 23.09 -20.84 -27.14
CA SER A 327 22.10 -21.72 -27.76
C SER A 327 22.80 -22.86 -28.50
N GLN A 328 23.18 -23.88 -27.74
CA GLN A 328 23.21 -25.25 -28.23
C GLN A 328 22.08 -26.01 -27.52
N PRO A 329 21.40 -26.96 -28.18
CA PRO A 329 20.40 -27.80 -27.52
C PRO A 329 21.14 -28.76 -26.56
N ALA A 330 21.01 -28.54 -25.26
CA ALA A 330 21.48 -29.49 -24.25
C ALA A 330 20.48 -30.63 -24.12
N GLY A 331 20.97 -31.84 -23.85
CA GLY A 331 20.13 -33.00 -23.52
C GLY A 331 19.30 -32.78 -22.24
N PRO A 332 18.49 -33.77 -21.80
CA PRO A 332 17.69 -33.63 -20.59
C PRO A 332 18.59 -33.30 -19.40
N ASP A 333 18.22 -32.26 -18.63
CA ASP A 333 18.96 -31.83 -17.45
C ASP A 333 19.17 -33.01 -16.46
N PRO A 334 20.35 -33.09 -15.81
CA PRO A 334 20.61 -34.11 -14.80
C PRO A 334 19.62 -33.98 -13.63
N LEU A 335 19.27 -35.11 -13.01
CA LEU A 335 18.43 -35.12 -11.80
C LEU A 335 19.21 -34.42 -10.67
N PRO A 336 18.67 -33.37 -10.01
CA PRO A 336 19.38 -32.71 -8.92
C PRO A 336 19.62 -33.64 -7.73
N ASP A 337 20.80 -33.58 -7.13
CA ASP A 337 21.20 -34.48 -6.04
C ASP A 337 20.25 -34.43 -4.84
N ALA A 338 19.79 -33.24 -4.43
CA ALA A 338 18.82 -33.09 -3.33
C ALA A 338 17.48 -33.76 -3.63
N VAL A 339 17.03 -33.77 -4.89
CA VAL A 339 15.81 -34.50 -5.30
C VAL A 339 16.07 -36.01 -5.32
N ALA A 340 17.26 -36.42 -5.75
CA ALA A 340 17.68 -37.82 -5.77
C ALA A 340 17.84 -38.42 -4.36
N ALA A 341 18.17 -37.59 -3.37
CA ALA A 341 18.33 -37.99 -1.97
C ALA A 341 17.00 -38.37 -1.30
N VAL A 342 15.88 -37.81 -1.74
CA VAL A 342 14.56 -38.14 -1.19
C VAL A 342 14.16 -39.58 -1.58
N PRO A 343 13.87 -40.47 -0.60
CA PRO A 343 13.55 -41.86 -0.89
C PRO A 343 12.31 -42.00 -1.78
N ARG A 344 12.40 -42.83 -2.83
CA ARG A 344 11.30 -43.03 -3.79
C ARG A 344 10.03 -43.61 -3.17
N ASP A 345 10.17 -44.39 -2.09
CA ASP A 345 9.02 -44.93 -1.38
C ASP A 345 8.24 -43.82 -0.64
N GLN A 346 8.91 -42.76 -0.17
CA GLN A 346 8.23 -41.60 0.41
C GLN A 346 7.43 -40.82 -0.63
N TRP A 347 7.97 -40.64 -1.85
CA TRP A 347 7.22 -40.07 -2.98
C TRP A 347 6.01 -40.92 -3.36
N ALA A 348 6.17 -42.24 -3.44
CA ALA A 348 5.09 -43.15 -3.78
C ALA A 348 3.99 -43.13 -2.72
N GLU A 349 4.38 -43.11 -1.44
CA GLU A 349 3.47 -42.97 -0.30
C GLU A 349 2.71 -41.65 -0.31
N ALA A 350 3.40 -40.53 -0.55
CA ALA A 350 2.77 -39.23 -0.67
C ALA A 350 1.80 -39.17 -1.86
N HIS A 351 2.16 -39.77 -3.01
CA HIS A 351 1.28 -39.90 -4.17
C HIS A 351 0.02 -40.74 -3.87
N GLU A 352 0.15 -41.84 -3.12
CA GLU A 352 -0.99 -42.65 -2.69
C GLU A 352 -1.97 -41.88 -1.79
N LEU A 353 -1.43 -41.02 -0.93
CA LEU A 353 -2.21 -40.19 -0.02
C LEU A 353 -2.86 -39.01 -0.74
N GLN A 354 -2.11 -38.39 -1.67
CA GLN A 354 -2.50 -37.21 -2.42
C GLN A 354 -1.98 -37.30 -3.86
N PRO A 355 -2.83 -37.67 -4.84
CA PRO A 355 -2.43 -37.82 -6.24
C PRO A 355 -1.88 -36.57 -6.93
N LEU A 356 -2.06 -35.38 -6.33
CA LEU A 356 -1.40 -34.14 -6.78
C LEU A 356 0.11 -34.16 -6.60
N VAL A 357 0.63 -34.96 -5.65
CA VAL A 357 2.06 -35.27 -5.57
C VAL A 357 2.37 -36.16 -6.77
N PRO A 358 3.28 -35.77 -7.68
CA PRO A 358 3.56 -36.57 -8.85
C PRO A 358 4.20 -37.91 -8.48
N TYR A 359 3.80 -38.98 -9.15
CA TYR A 359 4.46 -40.28 -9.00
C TYR A 359 5.95 -40.16 -9.35
N PRO A 360 6.89 -40.80 -8.62
CA PRO A 360 8.33 -40.60 -8.76
C PRO A 360 8.94 -41.26 -10.02
N SER A 361 8.46 -40.86 -11.21
CA SER A 361 9.11 -41.15 -12.49
C SER A 361 10.34 -40.26 -12.66
N MET A 362 11.34 -40.72 -13.43
CA MET A 362 12.55 -39.91 -13.69
C MET A 362 12.24 -38.57 -14.36
N GLU A 363 11.19 -38.51 -15.17
CA GLU A 363 10.71 -37.29 -15.81
C GLU A 363 10.17 -36.30 -14.76
N ASN A 364 9.33 -36.77 -13.84
CA ASN A 364 8.75 -35.94 -12.79
C ASN A 364 9.83 -35.43 -11.83
N LEU A 365 10.74 -36.30 -11.38
CA LEU A 365 11.81 -35.92 -10.45
C LEU A 365 12.76 -34.87 -11.06
N ARG A 366 13.06 -34.96 -12.36
CA ARG A 366 13.87 -33.94 -13.06
C ARG A 366 13.17 -32.59 -13.23
N SER A 367 11.85 -32.55 -13.10
CA SER A 367 11.08 -31.29 -13.18
C SER A 367 11.14 -30.45 -11.91
N TYR A 368 11.76 -30.96 -10.83
CA TYR A 368 11.91 -30.25 -9.57
C TYR A 368 13.16 -29.38 -9.55
N HIS A 369 13.01 -28.15 -9.07
CA HIS A 369 14.12 -27.24 -8.83
C HIS A 369 14.53 -27.30 -7.36
N VAL A 370 15.84 -27.21 -7.07
CA VAL A 370 16.32 -27.14 -5.69
C VAL A 370 16.30 -25.70 -5.21
N TRP A 371 15.67 -25.46 -4.07
CA TRP A 371 15.64 -24.18 -3.38
C TRP A 371 16.39 -24.27 -2.05
N GLY A 372 17.03 -23.18 -1.63
CA GLY A 372 17.70 -23.12 -0.31
C GLY A 372 19.11 -23.70 -0.23
N THR A 373 19.84 -23.81 -1.36
CA THR A 373 21.24 -24.27 -1.38
C THR A 373 22.27 -23.15 -1.46
N ASP A 374 21.84 -21.90 -1.69
CA ASP A 374 22.72 -20.72 -1.78
C ASP A 374 22.04 -19.51 -1.11
N TRP A 375 21.92 -19.57 0.23
CA TRP A 375 21.35 -18.47 1.02
C TRP A 375 22.20 -17.20 0.93
N ASP A 376 23.50 -17.37 0.70
CA ASP A 376 24.44 -16.27 0.51
C ASP A 376 24.10 -15.45 -0.73
N ALA A 377 23.68 -16.03 -1.85
CA ALA A 377 23.30 -15.25 -3.03
C ALA A 377 21.98 -14.45 -2.87
N PHE A 378 21.18 -14.71 -1.84
CA PHE A 378 19.85 -14.11 -1.70
C PHE A 378 19.91 -12.66 -1.22
N MET A 379 19.47 -11.73 -2.08
CA MET A 379 19.26 -10.30 -1.75
C MET A 379 20.47 -9.64 -1.04
N LEU A 380 21.68 -10.02 -1.44
CA LEU A 380 22.96 -9.59 -0.85
C LEU A 380 23.06 -8.08 -0.56
N PRO A 381 22.73 -7.16 -1.50
CA PRO A 381 22.89 -5.72 -1.25
C PRO A 381 21.97 -5.22 -0.13
N ASP A 382 20.73 -5.72 -0.10
CA ASP A 382 19.71 -5.35 0.88
C ASP A 382 20.12 -5.78 2.30
N ARG A 383 20.55 -7.04 2.44
CA ARG A 383 21.01 -7.60 3.72
C ARG A 383 22.22 -6.84 4.25
N ARG A 384 23.19 -6.56 3.39
CA ARG A 384 24.39 -5.79 3.76
C ARG A 384 24.03 -4.38 4.22
N ALA A 385 23.17 -3.70 3.48
CA ALA A 385 22.71 -2.35 3.83
C ALA A 385 21.98 -2.34 5.18
N TYR A 386 21.10 -3.31 5.41
CA TYR A 386 20.41 -3.48 6.69
C TYR A 386 21.39 -3.69 7.85
N TRP A 387 22.30 -4.65 7.75
CA TRP A 387 23.22 -4.95 8.84
C TRP A 387 24.22 -3.84 9.10
N ARG A 388 24.68 -3.11 8.06
CA ARG A 388 25.46 -1.89 8.23
C ARG A 388 24.70 -0.81 8.97
N ALA A 389 23.41 -0.64 8.68
CA ALA A 389 22.57 0.28 9.42
C ALA A 389 22.43 -0.12 10.90
N ILE A 390 22.20 -1.40 11.21
CA ILE A 390 22.15 -1.91 12.59
C ILE A 390 23.49 -1.72 13.33
N ALA A 391 24.63 -1.94 12.65
CA ALA A 391 25.95 -1.74 13.23
C ALA A 391 26.29 -0.26 13.47
N THR A 392 25.73 0.65 12.66
CA THR A 392 26.01 2.09 12.74
C THR A 392 25.07 2.81 13.69
N LEU A 393 23.77 2.51 13.64
CA LEU A 393 22.73 3.26 14.33
C LEU A 393 22.64 2.90 15.83
N PRO A 394 22.25 3.85 16.70
CA PRO A 394 21.99 3.55 18.09
C PRO A 394 20.84 2.55 18.27
N GLN A 395 20.95 1.63 19.23
CA GLN A 395 19.90 0.65 19.54
C GLN A 395 18.64 1.27 20.16
N ARG A 396 18.79 2.44 20.78
CA ARG A 396 17.68 3.29 21.24
C ARG A 396 17.78 4.62 20.52
N ILE A 397 16.71 4.98 19.81
CA ILE A 397 16.62 6.24 19.06
C ILE A 397 15.39 6.99 19.53
N ASP A 398 15.58 8.18 20.08
CA ASP A 398 14.45 9.04 20.48
C ASP A 398 13.92 9.81 19.26
N LEU A 399 14.81 10.30 18.39
CA LEU A 399 14.46 10.97 17.13
C LEU A 399 15.28 10.42 15.95
N LEU A 400 14.60 9.95 14.92
CA LEU A 400 15.18 9.52 13.66
C LEU A 400 14.76 10.45 12.53
N TYR A 401 15.74 10.98 11.79
CA TYR A 401 15.49 11.77 10.59
C TYR A 401 15.81 10.95 9.34
N ILE A 402 14.94 10.99 8.32
CA ILE A 402 15.21 10.40 7.01
C ILE A 402 15.21 11.51 5.97
N VAL A 403 16.35 11.70 5.30
CA VAL A 403 16.58 12.75 4.31
C VAL A 403 17.15 12.14 3.02
N PRO A 404 17.04 12.78 1.85
CA PRO A 404 17.71 12.28 0.64
C PRO A 404 19.23 12.33 0.81
N TRP A 405 19.76 13.46 1.26
CA TRP A 405 21.15 13.78 1.59
C TRP A 405 21.15 14.99 2.54
N ILE A 406 22.33 15.45 2.98
CA ILE A 406 22.48 16.77 3.61
C ILE A 406 23.41 17.63 2.75
N GLY A 407 22.81 18.57 2.02
CA GLY A 407 23.46 19.46 1.07
C GLY A 407 23.34 20.95 1.40
N THR A 408 23.41 21.81 0.38
CA THR A 408 23.36 23.28 0.50
C THR A 408 21.97 23.87 0.21
N GLY A 409 20.97 23.05 -0.12
CA GLY A 409 19.64 23.52 -0.47
C GLY A 409 18.85 24.04 0.74
N GLY A 410 17.76 24.77 0.47
CA GLY A 410 16.88 25.32 1.51
C GLY A 410 16.27 24.25 2.41
N ALA A 411 15.84 23.12 1.83
CA ALA A 411 15.32 21.98 2.59
C ALA A 411 16.40 21.28 3.45
N ASP A 412 17.65 21.22 2.97
CA ASP A 412 18.78 20.65 3.72
C ASP A 412 19.09 21.48 4.97
N ARG A 413 19.09 22.82 4.81
CA ARG A 413 19.28 23.75 5.94
C ARG A 413 18.18 23.59 6.98
N LEU A 414 16.94 23.42 6.53
CA LEU A 414 15.82 23.20 7.43
C LEU A 414 15.93 21.88 8.19
N ALA A 415 16.39 20.80 7.55
CA ALA A 415 16.70 19.55 8.24
C ALA A 415 17.74 19.76 9.35
N VAL A 416 18.83 20.50 9.06
CA VAL A 416 19.85 20.87 10.07
C VAL A 416 19.24 21.71 11.20
N HIS A 417 18.34 22.66 10.91
CA HIS A 417 17.66 23.46 11.93
C HIS A 417 16.78 22.59 12.84
N TYR A 418 15.98 21.67 12.28
CA TYR A 418 15.18 20.74 13.09
C TYR A 418 16.05 19.88 14.01
N ILE A 419 17.13 19.30 13.48
CA ILE A 419 18.04 18.44 14.25
C ILE A 419 18.73 19.24 15.36
N THR A 420 19.22 20.44 15.05
CA THR A 420 19.89 21.32 16.02
C THR A 420 18.93 21.80 17.11
N ALA A 421 17.71 22.21 16.74
CA ALA A 421 16.69 22.61 17.68
C ALA A 421 16.26 21.45 18.58
N ALA A 422 16.06 20.26 18.02
CA ALA A 422 15.75 19.06 18.79
C ALA A 422 16.86 18.73 19.81
N ARG A 423 18.13 18.79 19.41
CA ARG A 423 19.28 18.60 20.33
C ARG A 423 19.31 19.64 21.46
N ARG A 424 19.01 20.91 21.17
CA ARG A 424 18.98 21.97 22.20
C ARG A 424 17.82 21.79 23.17
N LEU A 425 16.64 21.46 22.66
CA LEU A 425 15.43 21.26 23.46
C LEU A 425 15.45 19.95 24.25
N ARG A 426 16.20 18.95 23.76
CA ARG A 426 16.43 17.64 24.39
C ARG A 426 17.92 17.26 24.35
N PRO A 427 18.74 17.83 25.25
CA PRO A 427 20.18 17.54 25.31
C PRO A 427 20.51 16.06 25.50
N ASP A 428 19.61 15.30 26.12
CA ASP A 428 19.73 13.89 26.47
C ASP A 428 19.27 12.92 25.36
N ALA A 429 18.60 13.40 24.31
CA ALA A 429 17.97 12.52 23.31
C ALA A 429 19.01 11.80 22.44
N SER A 430 18.77 10.53 22.14
CA SER A 430 19.49 9.83 21.07
C SER A 430 18.92 10.24 19.72
N ILE A 431 19.74 10.87 18.87
CA ILE A 431 19.33 11.42 17.57
C ILE A 431 20.15 10.74 16.46
N ALA A 432 19.45 10.26 15.44
CA ALA A 432 20.07 9.64 14.28
C ALA A 432 19.49 10.17 12.95
N VAL A 433 20.29 10.06 11.88
CA VAL A 433 19.91 10.46 10.52
C VAL A 433 20.22 9.32 9.54
N ILE A 434 19.29 9.02 8.65
CA ILE A 434 19.50 8.13 7.50
C ILE A 434 19.40 8.95 6.22
N THR A 435 20.40 8.83 5.34
CA THR A 435 20.36 9.43 4.00
C THR A 435 20.06 8.40 2.92
N THR A 436 19.13 8.67 2.01
CA THR A 436 18.56 7.64 1.12
C THR A 436 19.04 7.69 -0.33
N GLU A 437 19.47 8.84 -0.82
CA GLU A 437 19.85 9.02 -2.23
C GLU A 437 21.33 8.68 -2.46
N PRO A 438 21.71 8.19 -3.66
CA PRO A 438 23.05 7.67 -3.95
C PRO A 438 24.10 8.77 -4.16
N THR A 439 23.93 9.90 -3.49
CA THR A 439 24.81 11.07 -3.55
C THR A 439 25.37 11.34 -2.15
N PRO A 440 26.69 11.52 -1.99
CA PRO A 440 27.27 11.82 -0.70
C PRO A 440 26.72 13.12 -0.11
N SER A 441 26.47 13.11 1.20
CA SER A 441 26.16 14.34 1.93
C SER A 441 27.39 15.24 1.99
N THR A 442 27.22 16.53 1.74
CA THR A 442 28.32 17.51 1.67
C THR A 442 28.44 18.37 2.92
N ARG A 443 27.45 18.31 3.82
CA ARG A 443 27.36 19.16 5.03
C ARG A 443 27.02 18.40 6.31
N LEU A 444 27.61 17.22 6.48
CA LEU A 444 27.45 16.46 7.73
C LEU A 444 28.07 17.19 8.93
N ASP A 445 29.10 18.01 8.71
CA ASP A 445 29.76 18.89 9.69
C ASP A 445 28.85 20.00 10.23
N ALA A 446 27.70 20.26 9.59
CA ALA A 446 26.71 21.20 10.09
C ALA A 446 25.76 20.60 11.15
N LEU A 447 25.80 19.27 11.35
CA LEU A 447 25.03 18.60 12.40
C LEU A 447 25.78 18.67 13.74
N PRO A 448 25.07 18.58 14.89
CA PRO A 448 25.73 18.38 16.18
C PRO A 448 26.61 17.12 16.18
N ASP A 449 27.79 17.21 16.82
CA ASP A 449 28.84 16.17 16.79
C ASP A 449 28.38 14.78 17.28
N ASP A 450 27.34 14.73 18.11
CA ASP A 450 26.82 13.51 18.73
C ASP A 450 25.65 12.87 17.94
N VAL A 451 25.27 13.45 16.80
CA VAL A 451 24.25 12.88 15.91
C VAL A 451 24.86 11.78 15.04
N VAL A 452 24.28 10.59 15.10
CA VAL A 452 24.74 9.45 14.31
C VAL A 452 24.13 9.51 12.91
N VAL A 453 24.96 9.43 11.87
CA VAL A 453 24.52 9.45 10.47
C VAL A 453 24.84 8.12 9.79
N HIS A 454 23.84 7.53 9.13
CA HIS A 454 24.00 6.36 8.28
C HIS A 454 23.60 6.67 6.83
N GLU A 455 24.56 6.62 5.91
CA GLU A 455 24.33 6.95 4.50
C GLU A 455 23.91 5.71 3.67
N LEU A 456 22.65 5.27 3.83
CA LEU A 456 22.06 4.13 3.11
C LEU A 456 22.19 4.25 1.59
N GLY A 457 22.14 5.48 1.05
CA GLY A 457 22.33 5.73 -0.38
C GLY A 457 23.65 5.18 -0.96
N ARG A 458 24.69 5.00 -0.13
CA ARG A 458 25.98 4.43 -0.56
C ARG A 458 25.90 2.95 -0.97
N ASP A 459 24.87 2.23 -0.52
CA ASP A 459 24.64 0.84 -0.92
C ASP A 459 23.96 0.70 -2.30
N LEU A 460 23.59 1.84 -2.94
CA LEU A 460 23.07 1.92 -4.31
C LEU A 460 21.87 1.00 -4.57
N LEU A 461 21.02 0.83 -3.55
CA LEU A 461 19.82 0.00 -3.63
C LEU A 461 18.81 0.57 -4.63
N LEU A 462 18.03 -0.32 -5.23
CA LEU A 462 16.84 0.12 -5.96
C LEU A 462 15.81 0.67 -4.95
N PRO A 463 15.00 1.68 -5.31
CA PRO A 463 14.09 2.34 -4.37
C PRO A 463 13.20 1.36 -3.60
N GLN A 464 12.58 0.38 -4.25
CA GLN A 464 11.71 -0.59 -3.59
C GLN A 464 12.44 -1.49 -2.56
N PHE A 465 13.74 -1.70 -2.75
CA PHE A 465 14.60 -2.45 -1.83
C PHE A 465 15.01 -1.56 -0.65
N ALA A 466 15.40 -0.31 -0.91
CA ALA A 466 15.64 0.68 0.13
C ALA A 466 14.39 0.90 1.01
N THR A 467 13.20 0.94 0.40
CA THR A 467 11.92 1.03 1.12
C THR A 467 11.70 -0.15 2.07
N LYS A 468 12.00 -1.39 1.63
CA LYS A 468 11.91 -2.58 2.49
C LYS A 468 12.94 -2.55 3.63
N VAL A 469 14.19 -2.17 3.34
CA VAL A 469 15.25 -2.01 4.34
C VAL A 469 14.84 -0.98 5.40
N ILE A 470 14.35 0.20 4.99
CA ILE A 470 13.87 1.23 5.92
C ILE A 470 12.68 0.73 6.74
N GLY A 471 11.69 0.09 6.11
CA GLY A 471 10.54 -0.49 6.82
C GLY A 471 10.97 -1.47 7.91
N MET A 472 11.90 -2.37 7.59
CA MET A 472 12.46 -3.30 8.57
C MET A 472 13.24 -2.60 9.67
N LEU A 473 14.11 -1.63 9.35
CA LEU A 473 14.83 -0.86 10.37
C LEU A 473 13.86 -0.15 11.33
N LEU A 474 12.79 0.43 10.82
CA LEU A 474 11.77 1.12 11.65
C LEU A 474 10.97 0.14 12.52
N ALA A 475 10.66 -1.06 12.02
CA ALA A 475 10.00 -2.10 12.81
C ALA A 475 10.88 -2.65 13.95
N GLN A 476 12.19 -2.75 13.71
CA GLN A 476 13.16 -3.36 14.62
C GLN A 476 13.73 -2.35 15.65
N LEU A 477 14.15 -1.16 15.20
CA LEU A 477 14.73 -0.11 16.05
C LEU A 477 13.68 0.72 16.80
N ARG A 478 12.44 0.78 16.26
CA ARG A 478 11.29 1.46 16.87
C ARG A 478 11.59 2.86 17.43
N PRO A 479 12.03 3.82 16.59
CA PRO A 479 12.37 5.15 17.05
C PRO A 479 11.16 5.84 17.70
N GLY A 480 11.37 6.65 18.74
CA GLY A 480 10.28 7.36 19.42
C GLY A 480 9.54 8.34 18.49
N THR A 481 10.29 9.02 17.62
CA THR A 481 9.79 9.92 16.58
C THR A 481 10.59 9.73 15.30
N LEU A 482 9.89 9.61 14.17
CA LEU A 482 10.44 9.58 12.83
C LEU A 482 10.08 10.91 12.14
N HIS A 483 11.06 11.61 11.57
CA HIS A 483 10.84 12.77 10.74
C HIS A 483 11.43 12.55 9.33
N VAL A 484 10.56 12.36 8.34
CA VAL A 484 10.98 12.22 6.93
C VAL A 484 10.93 13.59 6.25
N ILE A 485 12.03 14.03 5.66
CA ILE A 485 12.14 15.34 5.00
C ILE A 485 12.58 15.12 3.56
N ASN A 486 11.70 15.37 2.58
CA ASN A 486 11.97 15.25 1.14
C ASN A 486 12.62 13.93 0.66
N SER A 487 12.51 12.83 1.42
CA SER A 487 13.06 11.53 1.02
C SER A 487 11.99 10.66 0.40
N THR A 488 11.99 10.49 -0.93
CA THR A 488 11.03 9.64 -1.65
C THR A 488 10.93 8.25 -1.04
N VAL A 489 12.08 7.62 -0.74
CA VAL A 489 12.12 6.29 -0.12
C VAL A 489 11.49 6.29 1.28
N GLY A 490 11.74 7.34 2.08
CA GLY A 490 11.09 7.50 3.38
C GLY A 490 9.58 7.66 3.28
N TYR A 491 9.08 8.47 2.33
CA TYR A 491 7.65 8.59 2.08
C TYR A 491 7.04 7.26 1.62
N ASP A 492 7.71 6.53 0.72
CA ASP A 492 7.26 5.22 0.24
C ASP A 492 7.24 4.17 1.37
N ALA A 493 8.18 4.25 2.32
CA ALA A 493 8.19 3.37 3.50
C ALA A 493 7.01 3.66 4.45
N VAL A 494 6.69 4.94 4.66
CA VAL A 494 5.50 5.34 5.43
C VAL A 494 4.21 4.95 4.70
N ASP A 495 4.18 5.05 3.37
CA ASP A 495 3.00 4.68 2.58
C ASP A 495 2.75 3.16 2.59
N ARG A 496 3.81 2.35 2.50
CA ARG A 496 3.71 0.89 2.46
C ARG A 496 3.58 0.25 3.85
N PHE A 497 4.30 0.77 4.84
CA PHE A 497 4.42 0.16 6.18
C PHE A 497 3.95 1.08 7.31
N GLY A 498 3.21 2.15 6.99
CA GLY A 498 2.78 3.16 7.96
C GLY A 498 2.01 2.57 9.13
N ARG A 499 1.18 1.55 8.91
CA ARG A 499 0.44 0.84 9.97
C ARG A 499 1.40 0.20 10.98
N GLN A 500 2.39 -0.56 10.51
CA GLN A 500 3.38 -1.22 11.34
C GLN A 500 4.26 -0.22 12.08
N ILE A 501 4.67 0.85 11.40
CA ILE A 501 5.57 1.87 11.96
C ILE A 501 4.84 2.70 13.02
N ALA A 502 3.61 3.14 12.74
CA ALA A 502 2.82 4.00 13.61
C ALA A 502 2.37 3.30 14.91
N ALA A 503 2.43 1.96 14.95
CA ALA A 503 2.16 1.19 16.17
C ALA A 503 3.12 1.51 17.33
N HIS A 504 4.33 2.01 17.02
CA HIS A 504 5.36 2.31 18.02
C HIS A 504 6.15 3.60 17.77
N THR A 505 5.95 4.27 16.63
CA THR A 505 6.70 5.47 16.20
C THR A 505 5.74 6.60 15.86
N ARG A 506 5.99 7.82 16.34
CA ARG A 506 5.29 9.02 15.85
C ARG A 506 5.91 9.48 14.54
N ILE A 507 5.09 9.66 13.49
CA ILE A 507 5.57 9.93 12.13
C ILE A 507 5.30 11.38 11.75
N PHE A 508 6.37 12.16 11.57
CA PHE A 508 6.35 13.50 11.01
C PHE A 508 6.93 13.49 9.60
N LEU A 509 6.40 14.34 8.74
CA LEU A 509 6.85 14.49 7.35
C LEU A 509 7.08 15.97 7.07
N SER A 510 8.06 16.35 6.25
CA SER A 510 8.22 17.74 5.80
C SER A 510 8.29 17.88 4.29
N THR A 511 7.43 18.73 3.74
CA THR A 511 7.37 19.11 2.33
C THR A 511 6.92 20.57 2.19
N TYR A 512 7.39 21.28 1.16
CA TYR A 512 7.34 22.76 1.14
C TYR A 512 6.68 23.35 -0.10
N VAL A 513 6.76 22.66 -1.24
CA VAL A 513 6.35 23.20 -2.54
C VAL A 513 5.68 22.10 -3.38
N ILE A 514 4.66 22.49 -4.14
CA ILE A 514 4.13 21.69 -5.25
C ILE A 514 4.87 22.14 -6.50
N ASP A 515 5.70 21.26 -7.02
CA ASP A 515 6.55 21.51 -8.17
C ASP A 515 5.78 21.38 -9.49
N ARG A 516 6.36 21.91 -10.57
CA ARG A 516 5.91 21.68 -11.96
C ARG A 516 7.05 21.07 -12.77
N LEU A 517 6.81 19.89 -13.29
CA LEU A 517 7.72 19.19 -14.18
C LEU A 517 7.78 19.89 -15.54
N ALA A 518 8.84 19.62 -16.31
CA ALA A 518 9.07 20.27 -17.62
C ALA A 518 7.93 20.02 -18.63
N ASN A 519 7.21 18.90 -18.51
CA ASN A 519 6.01 18.59 -19.29
C ASN A 519 4.73 19.32 -18.81
N GLY A 520 4.83 20.20 -17.80
CA GLY A 520 3.71 20.94 -17.22
C GLY A 520 2.93 20.22 -16.11
N ALA A 521 3.25 18.95 -15.81
CA ALA A 521 2.58 18.20 -14.75
C ALA A 521 2.95 18.76 -13.37
N THR A 522 1.99 18.85 -12.46
CA THR A 522 2.24 19.19 -11.06
C THR A 522 2.72 17.96 -10.28
N TRP A 523 3.63 18.17 -9.33
CA TRP A 523 4.20 17.08 -8.54
C TRP A 523 4.48 17.50 -7.09
N SER A 524 4.23 16.61 -6.15
CA SER A 524 4.56 16.77 -4.73
C SER A 524 4.87 15.39 -4.15
N PHE A 525 5.68 15.34 -3.09
CA PHE A 525 5.90 14.10 -2.34
C PHE A 525 4.61 13.51 -1.78
N LEU A 526 3.55 14.29 -1.63
CA LEU A 526 2.25 13.84 -1.12
C LEU A 526 1.25 13.49 -2.24
N TYR A 527 1.59 13.76 -3.50
CA TYR A 527 0.76 13.33 -4.62
C TYR A 527 0.94 11.83 -4.83
N ASN A 528 -0.16 11.13 -5.11
CA ASN A 528 -0.19 9.68 -5.36
C ASN A 528 0.17 8.79 -4.15
N ARG A 529 -0.21 9.20 -2.93
CA ARG A 529 -0.13 8.35 -1.73
C ARG A 529 -1.35 7.47 -1.56
N SER A 530 -1.18 6.34 -0.87
CA SER A 530 -2.28 5.44 -0.55
C SER A 530 -3.36 6.16 0.26
N ARG A 531 -4.59 5.65 0.17
CA ARG A 531 -5.75 6.25 0.82
C ARG A 531 -5.58 6.37 2.34
N ASP A 532 -4.85 5.46 2.98
CA ASP A 532 -4.64 5.45 4.43
C ASP A 532 -3.36 6.13 4.89
N PHE A 533 -2.59 6.72 3.98
CA PHE A 533 -1.33 7.41 4.29
C PHE A 533 -1.43 8.35 5.50
N TYR A 534 -2.40 9.28 5.50
CA TYR A 534 -2.56 10.25 6.58
C TYR A 534 -3.07 9.65 7.91
N THR A 535 -3.57 8.41 7.95
CA THR A 535 -3.96 7.76 9.22
C THR A 535 -2.76 7.42 10.09
N HIS A 536 -1.62 7.18 9.44
CA HIS A 536 -0.38 6.76 10.09
C HIS A 536 0.54 7.95 10.38
N VAL A 537 0.28 9.10 9.75
CA VAL A 537 1.08 10.32 9.90
C VAL A 537 0.56 11.16 11.07
N THR A 538 1.46 11.53 11.99
CA THR A 538 1.17 12.42 13.11
C THR A 538 0.92 13.85 12.62
N ARG A 539 1.90 14.42 11.91
CA ARG A 539 1.80 15.73 11.23
C ARG A 539 2.70 15.81 10.01
N VAL A 540 2.24 16.57 9.01
CA VAL A 540 3.03 17.09 7.89
C VAL A 540 3.39 18.53 8.21
N LEU A 541 4.68 18.81 8.28
CA LEU A 541 5.23 20.13 8.47
C LEU A 541 5.50 20.77 7.10
N THR A 542 5.10 22.02 6.95
CA THR A 542 5.34 22.81 5.75
C THR A 542 5.64 24.25 6.16
N ASP A 543 6.25 25.04 5.29
CA ASP A 543 6.66 26.41 5.60
C ASP A 543 5.58 27.45 5.24
N ASN A 544 4.49 27.04 4.59
CA ASN A 544 3.47 27.95 4.06
C ASN A 544 2.05 27.36 4.04
N LEU A 545 1.05 28.20 4.27
CA LEU A 545 -0.38 27.86 4.18
C LEU A 545 -0.81 27.57 2.74
N SER A 546 -0.21 28.20 1.74
CA SER A 546 -0.55 28.03 0.33
C SER A 546 -0.42 26.57 -0.12
N PHE A 547 0.63 25.87 0.33
CA PHE A 547 0.82 24.44 0.14
C PHE A 547 -0.30 23.65 0.80
N VAL A 548 -0.65 23.97 2.05
CA VAL A 548 -1.74 23.31 2.77
C VAL A 548 -3.07 23.48 2.05
N HIS A 549 -3.41 24.71 1.64
CA HIS A 549 -4.62 25.01 0.89
C HIS A 549 -4.70 24.19 -0.39
N ARG A 550 -3.63 24.19 -1.19
CA ARG A 550 -3.58 23.39 -2.42
C ARG A 550 -3.67 21.89 -2.15
N MET A 551 -2.99 21.36 -1.14
CA MET A 551 -3.09 19.94 -0.79
C MET A 551 -4.51 19.55 -0.37
N VAL A 552 -5.15 20.37 0.46
CA VAL A 552 -6.53 20.15 0.93
C VAL A 552 -7.52 20.23 -0.25
N GLU A 553 -7.42 21.27 -1.08
CA GLU A 553 -8.32 21.54 -2.20
C GLU A 553 -8.13 20.57 -3.37
N GLU A 554 -6.89 20.27 -3.75
CA GLU A 554 -6.58 19.47 -4.95
C GLU A 554 -6.60 17.96 -4.66
N THR A 555 -6.20 17.51 -3.46
CA THR A 555 -6.01 16.07 -3.16
C THR A 555 -6.94 15.51 -2.10
N GLY A 556 -7.60 16.36 -1.32
CA GLY A 556 -8.41 15.90 -0.21
C GLY A 556 -7.62 15.48 1.04
N ALA A 557 -6.45 16.07 1.24
CA ALA A 557 -5.69 15.86 2.47
C ALA A 557 -6.39 16.50 3.70
N PRO A 558 -6.36 15.88 4.90
CA PRO A 558 -6.93 16.48 6.12
C PRO A 558 -6.19 17.78 6.46
N ARG A 559 -6.89 18.88 6.69
CA ARG A 559 -6.23 20.16 7.02
C ARG A 559 -5.37 20.06 8.29
N ASP A 560 -5.86 19.34 9.28
CA ASP A 560 -5.20 19.13 10.56
C ASP A 560 -4.13 18.04 10.57
N ALA A 561 -3.92 17.37 9.43
CA ALA A 561 -2.70 16.64 9.19
C ALA A 561 -1.52 17.60 9.01
N PHE A 562 -1.74 18.89 8.73
CA PHE A 562 -0.68 19.87 8.49
C PHE A 562 -0.44 20.81 9.67
N ASN A 563 0.83 21.15 9.89
CA ASN A 563 1.25 22.27 10.73
C ASN A 563 2.20 23.14 9.91
N VAL A 564 1.95 24.46 9.90
CA VAL A 564 2.91 25.40 9.32
C VAL A 564 4.01 25.64 10.35
N HIS A 565 5.26 25.39 9.97
CA HIS A 565 6.45 25.59 10.79
C HIS A 565 7.48 26.36 9.96
N HIS A 566 7.61 27.63 10.27
CA HIS A 566 8.45 28.56 9.51
C HIS A 566 9.93 28.35 9.82
N GLN A 567 10.81 28.64 8.84
CA GLN A 567 12.26 28.50 9.02
C GLN A 567 12.85 29.65 9.85
N ALA A 568 13.89 29.36 10.60
CA ALA A 568 14.71 30.40 11.23
C ALA A 568 15.69 31.02 10.21
N VAL A 569 15.81 32.35 10.20
CA VAL A 569 16.81 33.09 9.45
C VAL A 569 17.63 34.02 10.36
N ALA A 570 18.84 34.36 9.90
CA ALA A 570 19.72 35.29 10.59
C ALA A 570 20.07 36.45 9.66
N GLY A 571 20.12 37.66 10.22
CA GLY A 571 20.54 38.86 9.49
C GLY A 571 20.77 40.02 10.45
N ALA A 572 21.49 41.02 9.97
CA ALA A 572 21.63 42.30 10.64
C ALA A 572 21.36 43.39 9.61
N PRO A 573 20.34 44.24 9.78
CA PRO A 573 20.01 45.27 8.81
C PRO A 573 21.18 46.24 8.66
N HIS A 574 21.64 46.44 7.42
CA HIS A 574 22.73 47.35 7.10
C HIS A 574 22.22 48.73 6.62
N GLN A 575 23.13 49.57 6.13
CA GLN A 575 22.93 51.01 5.90
C GLN A 575 21.58 51.40 5.25
N PRO A 576 20.98 52.53 5.67
CA PRO A 576 19.75 53.03 5.06
C PRO A 576 19.93 53.38 3.58
N LEU A 577 18.88 53.16 2.78
CA LEU A 577 18.83 53.56 1.37
C LEU A 577 19.23 55.04 1.17
N PRO A 578 19.86 55.41 0.04
CA PRO A 578 20.15 56.82 -0.26
C PRO A 578 18.87 57.65 -0.38
N ASP A 579 18.96 58.98 -0.23
CA ASP A 579 17.81 59.88 -0.37
C ASP A 579 17.29 59.98 -1.81
N ARG A 580 18.13 59.64 -2.79
CA ARG A 580 17.80 59.67 -4.21
C ARG A 580 18.62 58.65 -4.99
N PHE A 581 18.02 58.09 -6.03
CA PHE A 581 18.71 57.30 -7.04
C PHE A 581 18.88 58.10 -8.34
N ASP A 582 20.08 58.04 -8.92
CA ASP A 582 20.42 58.66 -10.20
C ASP A 582 21.59 57.90 -10.86
N ALA A 583 22.10 58.39 -11.99
CA ALA A 583 23.17 57.72 -12.71
C ALA A 583 24.49 57.57 -11.91
N SER A 584 24.72 58.43 -10.90
CA SER A 584 25.90 58.37 -10.02
C SER A 584 25.71 57.44 -8.82
N ARG A 585 24.45 57.23 -8.40
CA ARG A 585 24.05 56.27 -7.36
C ARG A 585 22.84 55.47 -7.85
N PRO A 586 23.04 54.50 -8.77
CA PRO A 586 21.95 53.67 -9.25
C PRO A 586 21.42 52.77 -8.14
N LEU A 587 20.18 52.29 -8.31
CA LEU A 587 19.59 51.26 -7.46
C LEU A 587 20.30 49.92 -7.72
N ARG A 588 21.01 49.41 -6.72
CA ARG A 588 21.82 48.18 -6.83
C ARG A 588 20.96 46.97 -6.49
N MET A 589 20.56 46.22 -7.52
CA MET A 589 19.68 45.06 -7.38
C MET A 589 20.48 43.77 -7.29
N LEU A 590 20.01 42.88 -6.43
CA LEU A 590 20.51 41.52 -6.25
C LEU A 590 19.45 40.53 -6.73
N TRP A 591 19.88 39.50 -7.45
CA TRP A 591 19.07 38.31 -7.72
C TRP A 591 19.85 37.07 -7.27
N CYS A 592 19.21 36.18 -6.51
CA CYS A 592 19.84 34.97 -5.97
C CYS A 592 18.93 33.76 -6.10
N GLY A 593 19.44 32.68 -6.69
CA GLY A 593 18.69 31.44 -6.80
C GLY A 593 19.36 30.42 -7.71
N ARG A 594 18.81 29.20 -7.74
CA ARG A 594 19.16 28.23 -8.79
C ARG A 594 18.73 28.78 -10.14
N LEU A 595 19.52 28.52 -11.17
CA LEU A 595 19.17 28.92 -12.53
C LEU A 595 18.34 27.80 -13.16
N ASP A 596 17.02 27.87 -12.95
CA ASP A 596 16.02 26.89 -13.42
C ASP A 596 14.75 27.58 -13.97
N HIS A 597 13.85 26.78 -14.56
CA HIS A 597 12.57 27.27 -15.08
C HIS A 597 11.69 27.90 -13.99
N GLN A 598 11.70 27.39 -12.77
CA GLN A 598 10.91 27.92 -11.66
C GLN A 598 11.27 29.39 -11.37
N LYS A 599 12.56 29.74 -11.44
CA LYS A 599 13.03 31.10 -11.10
C LYS A 599 12.89 32.13 -12.24
N ARG A 600 12.58 31.69 -13.48
CA ARG A 600 12.26 32.54 -14.64
C ARG A 600 13.29 33.62 -14.96
N LEU A 601 14.52 33.20 -15.27
CA LEU A 601 15.58 34.10 -15.71
C LEU A 601 15.24 34.83 -17.03
N ASP A 602 14.41 34.22 -17.87
CA ASP A 602 13.89 34.82 -19.09
C ASP A 602 13.07 36.08 -18.79
N ARG A 603 12.23 36.03 -17.74
CA ARG A 603 11.47 37.18 -17.22
C ARG A 603 12.41 38.25 -16.66
N LEU A 604 13.46 37.85 -15.93
CA LEU A 604 14.49 38.77 -15.44
C LEU A 604 15.18 39.53 -16.60
N ALA A 605 15.51 38.83 -17.68
CA ALA A 605 16.12 39.45 -18.87
C ALA A 605 15.18 40.44 -19.57
N ALA A 606 13.91 40.07 -19.74
CA ALA A 606 12.89 40.95 -20.33
C ALA A 606 12.62 42.19 -19.45
N LEU A 607 12.66 42.04 -18.12
CA LEU A 607 12.59 43.15 -17.19
C LEU A 607 13.78 44.09 -17.36
N LEU A 608 15.00 43.58 -17.41
CA LEU A 608 16.19 44.43 -17.57
C LEU A 608 16.18 45.22 -18.88
N GLU A 609 15.68 44.64 -19.98
CA GLU A 609 15.41 45.37 -21.23
C GLU A 609 14.43 46.52 -21.03
N THR A 610 13.32 46.26 -20.34
CA THR A 610 12.29 47.28 -20.05
C THR A 610 12.85 48.42 -19.19
N LEU A 611 13.64 48.11 -18.15
CA LEU A 611 14.26 49.10 -17.29
C LEU A 611 15.25 50.00 -18.06
N ARG A 612 16.04 49.41 -18.96
CA ARG A 612 16.96 50.17 -19.84
C ARG A 612 16.22 51.04 -20.84
N ALA A 613 15.15 50.53 -21.45
CA ALA A 613 14.33 51.30 -22.38
C ALA A 613 13.68 52.53 -21.68
N ARG A 614 13.30 52.38 -20.40
CA ARG A 614 12.79 53.46 -19.54
C ARG A 614 13.90 54.36 -18.95
N SER A 615 15.17 54.10 -19.24
CA SER A 615 16.33 54.84 -18.73
C SER A 615 16.38 54.93 -17.19
N LEU A 616 15.93 53.88 -16.49
CA LEU A 616 15.97 53.84 -15.02
C LEU A 616 17.41 53.57 -14.52
N PRO A 617 17.89 54.29 -13.48
CA PRO A 617 19.26 54.14 -12.97
C PRO A 617 19.38 52.88 -12.10
N VAL A 618 19.65 51.72 -12.71
CA VAL A 618 19.73 50.42 -12.03
C VAL A 618 21.00 49.64 -12.38
N THR A 619 21.48 48.80 -11.46
CA THR A 619 22.48 47.75 -11.72
C THR A 619 21.97 46.41 -11.20
N LEU A 620 22.42 45.29 -11.78
CA LEU A 620 21.96 43.95 -11.41
C LEU A 620 23.13 42.99 -11.27
N ASP A 621 23.28 42.40 -10.09
CA ASP A 621 24.16 41.25 -9.85
C ASP A 621 23.31 39.99 -9.67
N VAL A 622 23.69 38.91 -10.34
CA VAL A 622 22.97 37.63 -10.34
C VAL A 622 23.88 36.54 -9.79
N TYR A 623 23.48 35.90 -8.69
CA TYR A 623 24.20 34.78 -8.10
C TYR A 623 23.43 33.47 -8.27
N GLY A 624 24.04 32.47 -8.88
CA GLY A 624 23.44 31.16 -9.07
C GLY A 624 24.25 30.24 -9.98
N GLU A 625 23.81 28.98 -10.08
CA GLU A 625 24.33 28.03 -11.05
C GLU A 625 23.19 27.25 -11.74
N PRO A 626 23.38 26.79 -12.98
CA PRO A 626 22.46 25.89 -13.66
C PRO A 626 22.23 24.60 -12.87
N VAL A 627 20.97 24.22 -12.65
CA VAL A 627 20.63 22.94 -11.99
C VAL A 627 19.68 22.10 -12.85
N ILE A 628 18.57 22.69 -13.33
CA ILE A 628 17.54 21.98 -14.11
C ILE A 628 17.02 22.92 -15.22
N GLY A 629 17.19 22.53 -16.49
CA GLY A 629 16.73 23.27 -17.67
C GLY A 629 17.43 22.82 -18.95
N ASP A 630 16.92 23.25 -20.12
CA ASP A 630 17.68 23.12 -21.37
C ASP A 630 18.93 24.01 -21.26
N ALA A 631 20.10 23.36 -21.23
CA ALA A 631 21.38 24.04 -21.04
C ALA A 631 21.59 25.13 -22.11
N ASP A 632 21.08 24.92 -23.32
CA ASP A 632 21.29 25.84 -24.43
C ASP A 632 20.39 27.09 -24.33
N ASP A 633 19.17 26.97 -23.78
CA ASP A 633 18.25 28.11 -23.53
C ASP A 633 18.71 28.95 -22.32
N LEU A 634 19.20 28.27 -21.27
CA LEU A 634 19.72 28.94 -20.09
C LEU A 634 21.02 29.70 -20.37
N GLU A 635 21.92 29.11 -21.16
CA GLU A 635 23.15 29.77 -21.61
C GLU A 635 22.82 31.01 -22.45
N GLN A 636 21.85 30.91 -23.36
CA GLN A 636 21.37 32.05 -24.15
C GLN A 636 20.78 33.16 -23.27
N THR A 637 20.01 32.79 -22.25
CA THR A 637 19.42 33.74 -21.30
C THR A 637 20.50 34.42 -20.45
N CYS A 638 21.50 33.68 -19.96
CA CYS A 638 22.64 34.24 -19.24
C CYS A 638 23.48 35.18 -20.13
N ALA A 639 23.72 34.81 -21.38
CA ALA A 639 24.40 35.66 -22.35
C ALA A 639 23.58 36.93 -22.67
N ARG A 640 22.24 36.81 -22.73
CA ARG A 640 21.32 37.95 -22.87
C ARG A 640 21.42 38.89 -21.67
N LEU A 641 21.37 38.38 -20.44
CA LEU A 641 21.56 39.18 -19.22
C LEU A 641 22.90 39.91 -19.20
N THR A 642 23.99 39.24 -19.56
CA THR A 642 25.32 39.84 -19.63
C THR A 642 25.40 40.96 -20.66
N ARG A 643 24.83 40.77 -21.86
CA ARG A 643 24.73 41.82 -22.90
C ARG A 643 23.91 43.02 -22.43
N LEU A 644 22.94 42.79 -21.54
CA LEU A 644 22.12 43.82 -20.96
C LEU A 644 22.80 44.57 -19.81
N GLY A 645 23.98 44.11 -19.37
CA GLY A 645 24.80 44.74 -18.33
C GLY A 645 24.67 44.12 -16.94
N ALA A 646 24.03 42.96 -16.80
CA ALA A 646 24.02 42.22 -15.54
C ALA A 646 25.38 41.56 -15.27
N VAL A 647 25.81 41.53 -14.01
CA VAL A 647 27.04 40.84 -13.57
C VAL A 647 26.66 39.46 -13.04
N LEU A 648 27.11 38.41 -13.71
CA LEU A 648 26.85 37.03 -13.28
C LEU A 648 27.96 36.55 -12.36
N HIS A 649 27.56 35.97 -11.23
CA HIS A 649 28.45 35.39 -10.21
C HIS A 649 28.15 33.90 -10.01
N PRO A 650 29.16 33.10 -9.59
CA PRO A 650 28.93 31.72 -9.20
C PRO A 650 27.93 31.56 -8.04
N ALA A 651 27.43 30.35 -7.84
CA ALA A 651 26.62 30.02 -6.68
C ALA A 651 27.39 30.29 -5.36
N TYR A 652 26.67 30.77 -4.35
CA TYR A 652 27.19 30.98 -3.00
C TYR A 652 26.79 29.84 -2.06
N ARG A 653 27.46 29.75 -0.91
CA ARG A 653 27.21 28.72 0.11
C ARG A 653 26.76 29.37 1.41
N GLY A 654 25.80 28.75 2.09
CA GLY A 654 25.27 29.26 3.35
C GLY A 654 24.03 30.13 3.15
N ASP A 655 24.02 31.32 3.76
CA ASP A 655 22.97 32.34 3.63
C ASP A 655 23.44 33.54 2.80
N LEU A 656 22.53 34.48 2.57
CA LEU A 656 22.77 35.70 1.79
C LEU A 656 23.97 36.53 2.29
N ARG A 657 24.44 36.39 3.53
CA ARG A 657 25.64 37.10 4.02
C ARG A 657 26.89 36.70 3.26
N ALA A 658 26.92 35.49 2.69
CA ALA A 658 28.03 35.01 1.88
C ALA A 658 28.26 35.84 0.60
N VAL A 659 27.26 36.60 0.14
CA VAL A 659 27.38 37.49 -1.02
C VAL A 659 27.56 38.97 -0.66
N SER A 660 27.78 39.28 0.62
CA SER A 660 27.94 40.65 1.13
C SER A 660 26.72 41.54 0.77
N PRO A 661 25.55 41.27 1.38
CA PRO A 661 24.29 41.89 1.01
C PRO A 661 24.31 43.42 1.19
N ASP A 662 25.24 43.94 2.00
CA ASP A 662 25.48 45.37 2.22
C ASP A 662 25.87 46.18 0.98
N ARG A 663 26.25 45.49 -0.09
CA ARG A 663 26.50 46.08 -1.41
C ARG A 663 25.25 46.37 -2.22
N PHE A 664 24.09 45.90 -1.78
CA PHE A 664 22.85 45.95 -2.53
C PHE A 664 21.81 46.78 -1.80
N ASP A 665 20.83 47.27 -2.55
CA ASP A 665 19.72 48.04 -2.02
C ASP A 665 18.41 47.25 -2.09
N LEU A 666 18.34 46.27 -3.00
CA LEU A 666 17.12 45.53 -3.33
C LEU A 666 17.42 44.07 -3.67
N LEU A 667 16.58 43.16 -3.19
CA LEU A 667 16.50 41.78 -3.65
C LEU A 667 15.28 41.60 -4.57
N LEU A 668 15.53 41.08 -5.77
CA LEU A 668 14.53 40.85 -6.81
C LEU A 668 14.26 39.36 -6.98
N MET A 669 12.98 38.99 -7.03
CA MET A 669 12.54 37.62 -7.30
C MET A 669 11.50 37.57 -8.41
N THR A 670 11.72 36.66 -9.37
CA THR A 670 10.95 36.58 -10.62
C THR A 670 10.19 35.27 -10.80
N SER A 671 10.07 34.46 -9.74
CA SER A 671 9.65 33.06 -9.81
C SER A 671 8.17 32.85 -10.17
N ASP A 672 7.85 31.70 -10.77
CA ASP A 672 6.46 31.30 -11.06
C ASP A 672 5.77 30.59 -9.89
N TRP A 673 6.54 29.93 -9.02
CA TRP A 673 6.04 29.32 -7.79
C TRP A 673 7.15 29.27 -6.74
N GLU A 674 6.77 29.36 -5.46
CA GLU A 674 7.66 29.32 -4.30
C GLU A 674 6.93 28.71 -3.09
N GLY A 675 7.69 28.14 -2.15
CA GLY A 675 7.24 28.02 -0.74
C GLY A 675 7.37 29.39 -0.05
N VAL A 676 7.92 29.44 1.17
CA VAL A 676 8.45 30.70 1.73
C VAL A 676 9.95 30.77 1.39
N PRO A 677 10.39 31.70 0.52
CA PRO A 677 11.78 31.72 0.11
C PRO A 677 12.72 32.15 1.23
N ASN A 678 13.71 31.31 1.54
CA ASN A 678 14.77 31.66 2.49
C ASN A 678 15.54 32.91 2.06
N THR A 679 15.81 33.08 0.77
CA THR A 679 16.52 34.28 0.26
C THR A 679 15.73 35.56 0.51
N MET A 680 14.40 35.51 0.43
CA MET A 680 13.53 36.65 0.73
C MET A 680 13.62 37.02 2.22
N LEU A 681 13.46 36.04 3.10
CA LEU A 681 13.57 36.23 4.55
C LEU A 681 14.97 36.73 4.95
N GLU A 682 16.03 36.18 4.35
CA GLU A 682 17.40 36.64 4.55
C GLU A 682 17.60 38.06 4.03
N GLY A 683 17.01 38.42 2.88
CA GLY A 683 17.04 39.79 2.35
C GLY A 683 16.35 40.79 3.28
N MET A 684 15.17 40.46 3.78
CA MET A 684 14.44 41.26 4.77
C MET A 684 15.26 41.44 6.05
N ALA A 685 15.83 40.35 6.58
CA ALA A 685 16.67 40.39 7.79
C ALA A 685 17.95 41.22 7.63
N ASN A 686 18.48 41.31 6.40
CA ASN A 686 19.66 42.12 6.09
C ASN A 686 19.30 43.55 5.64
N GLY A 687 18.03 43.93 5.58
CA GLY A 687 17.61 45.30 5.30
C GLY A 687 17.52 45.66 3.81
N LEU A 688 17.33 44.68 2.92
CA LEU A 688 17.10 44.91 1.49
C LEU A 688 15.63 45.23 1.21
N VAL A 689 15.36 46.09 0.22
CA VAL A 689 14.02 46.20 -0.36
C VAL A 689 13.67 44.88 -1.05
N ILE A 690 12.47 44.35 -0.82
CA ILE A 690 12.01 43.14 -1.51
C ILE A 690 11.02 43.52 -2.61
N VAL A 691 11.34 43.13 -3.84
CA VAL A 691 10.40 43.11 -4.96
C VAL A 691 10.31 41.66 -5.45
N ALA A 692 9.13 41.06 -5.35
CA ALA A 692 8.94 39.66 -5.71
C ALA A 692 7.59 39.44 -6.40
N THR A 693 7.54 38.44 -7.27
CA THR A 693 6.27 37.93 -7.79
C THR A 693 5.41 37.36 -6.66
N ALA A 694 4.13 37.74 -6.62
CA ALA A 694 3.16 37.35 -5.60
C ALA A 694 2.64 35.92 -5.86
N VAL A 695 3.49 34.93 -5.58
CA VAL A 695 3.22 33.50 -5.84
C VAL A 695 3.50 32.63 -4.62
N GLY A 696 2.70 31.57 -4.44
CA GLY A 696 2.90 30.59 -3.37
C GLY A 696 3.05 31.23 -1.99
N GLY A 697 4.02 30.79 -1.19
CA GLY A 697 4.23 31.31 0.17
C GLY A 697 4.82 32.72 0.24
N VAL A 698 5.14 33.38 -0.89
CA VAL A 698 5.66 34.77 -0.89
C VAL A 698 4.64 35.73 -0.27
N ILE A 699 3.36 35.58 -0.62
CA ILE A 699 2.29 36.50 -0.18
C ILE A 699 1.92 36.36 1.30
N GLU A 700 2.42 35.33 1.98
CA GLU A 700 2.21 35.12 3.42
C GLU A 700 3.17 35.97 4.26
N VAL A 701 4.25 36.47 3.64
CA VAL A 701 5.32 37.25 4.30
C VAL A 701 5.46 38.63 3.66
N LEU A 702 5.32 38.71 2.32
CA LEU A 702 5.48 39.93 1.54
C LEU A 702 4.12 40.55 1.20
N ASP A 703 3.85 41.71 1.78
CA ASP A 703 2.69 42.54 1.47
C ASP A 703 3.11 43.99 1.19
N GLU A 704 2.13 44.88 0.98
CA GLU A 704 2.40 46.31 0.74
C GLU A 704 3.00 47.06 1.95
N SER A 705 3.07 46.44 3.13
CA SER A 705 3.70 47.00 4.32
C SER A 705 5.16 46.54 4.49
N THR A 706 5.51 45.35 4.01
CA THR A 706 6.85 44.73 4.13
C THR A 706 7.67 44.78 2.84
N GLY A 707 7.07 45.08 1.69
CA GLY A 707 7.81 45.29 0.43
C GLY A 707 6.87 45.52 -0.76
N TYR A 708 7.22 44.97 -1.92
CA TYR A 708 6.47 45.17 -3.17
C TYR A 708 6.09 43.81 -3.78
N PRO A 709 4.94 43.23 -3.40
CA PRO A 709 4.41 42.03 -4.05
C PRO A 709 3.86 42.39 -5.43
N VAL A 710 4.28 41.67 -6.47
CA VAL A 710 3.88 41.93 -7.86
C VAL A 710 3.04 40.77 -8.40
N PRO A 711 1.75 40.98 -8.75
CA PRO A 711 0.90 39.90 -9.25
C PRO A 711 1.40 39.37 -10.61
N ILE A 712 1.32 38.05 -10.80
CA ILE A 712 1.46 37.46 -12.14
C ILE A 712 0.16 37.73 -12.90
N VAL A 713 0.25 38.49 -13.98
CA VAL A 713 -0.92 38.86 -14.78
C VAL A 713 -1.31 37.69 -15.67
N GLN A 714 -2.55 37.22 -15.55
CA GLN A 714 -3.07 36.11 -16.34
C GLN A 714 -4.24 36.57 -17.23
N VAL A 715 -4.31 36.03 -18.44
CA VAL A 715 -5.43 36.18 -19.38
C VAL A 715 -5.81 34.78 -19.84
N GLU A 716 -7.06 34.36 -19.60
CA GLU A 716 -7.55 33.01 -19.97
C GLU A 716 -6.69 31.86 -19.42
N ASN A 717 -6.23 31.97 -18.17
CA ASN A 717 -5.31 31.03 -17.49
C ASN A 717 -3.90 30.90 -18.10
N VAL A 718 -3.52 31.81 -19.01
CA VAL A 718 -2.16 31.91 -19.55
C VAL A 718 -1.47 33.13 -18.97
N VAL A 719 -0.20 32.98 -18.56
CA VAL A 719 0.59 34.10 -18.04
C VAL A 719 0.86 35.12 -19.16
N ASN A 720 0.44 36.36 -18.93
CA ASN A 720 0.82 37.49 -19.75
C ASN A 720 2.17 38.03 -19.27
N GLU A 721 3.24 37.49 -19.85
CA GLU A 721 4.61 37.83 -19.44
C GLU A 721 4.92 39.32 -19.60
N ARG A 722 4.43 39.95 -20.67
CA ARG A 722 4.69 41.38 -20.89
C ARG A 722 4.05 42.24 -19.81
N ALA A 723 2.79 41.99 -19.47
CA ALA A 723 2.10 42.73 -18.42
C ALA A 723 2.73 42.49 -17.04
N THR A 724 3.21 41.25 -16.77
CA THR A 724 3.92 40.92 -15.53
C THR A 724 5.27 41.66 -15.44
N VAL A 725 6.03 41.72 -16.55
CA VAL A 725 7.27 42.50 -16.64
C VAL A 725 7.02 43.99 -16.46
N ASP A 726 5.95 44.54 -17.06
CA ASP A 726 5.60 45.94 -16.90
C ASP A 726 5.24 46.29 -15.45
N ALA A 727 4.56 45.38 -14.73
CA ALA A 727 4.24 45.54 -13.31
C ALA A 727 5.50 45.49 -12.42
N LEU A 728 6.45 44.58 -12.71
CA LEU A 728 7.74 44.53 -12.03
C LEU A 728 8.55 45.83 -12.26
N ALA A 729 8.54 46.34 -13.50
CA ALA A 729 9.20 47.59 -13.83
C ALA A 729 8.58 48.80 -13.12
N GLU A 730 7.26 48.80 -12.93
CA GLU A 730 6.55 49.84 -12.19
C GLU A 730 6.90 49.81 -10.69
N ALA A 731 6.93 48.63 -10.07
CA ALA A 731 7.37 48.49 -8.68
C ALA A 731 8.79 49.03 -8.46
N LEU A 732 9.71 48.75 -9.39
CA LEU A 732 11.07 49.29 -9.35
C LEU A 732 11.12 50.81 -9.55
N ALA A 733 10.25 51.35 -10.42
CA ALA A 733 10.12 52.80 -10.59
C ALA A 733 9.61 53.48 -9.31
N GLN A 734 8.68 52.85 -8.59
CA GLN A 734 8.18 53.34 -7.30
C GLN A 734 9.28 53.37 -6.23
N VAL A 735 10.12 52.34 -6.13
CA VAL A 735 11.28 52.32 -5.22
C VAL A 735 12.23 53.49 -5.51
N ILE A 736 12.45 53.80 -6.79
CA ILE A 736 13.31 54.91 -7.23
C ILE A 736 12.67 56.28 -6.90
N ALA A 737 11.35 56.39 -7.08
CA ALA A 737 10.60 57.62 -6.89
C ALA A 737 10.40 57.99 -5.41
N ASP A 738 10.24 57.01 -4.52
CA ASP A 738 10.04 57.23 -3.09
C ASP A 738 10.93 56.32 -2.21
N PRO A 739 12.23 56.65 -2.05
CA PRO A 739 13.13 55.91 -1.18
C PRO A 739 12.72 55.96 0.30
N ALA A 740 11.93 56.96 0.73
CA ALA A 740 11.47 57.08 2.11
C ALA A 740 10.41 56.03 2.44
N ASP A 741 9.50 55.76 1.50
CA ASP A 741 8.54 54.66 1.56
C ASP A 741 9.25 53.30 1.64
N ALA A 742 10.23 53.08 0.76
CA ALA A 742 11.03 51.85 0.75
C ALA A 742 11.77 51.61 2.08
N ARG A 743 12.36 52.65 2.70
CA ARG A 743 12.96 52.55 4.04
C ARG A 743 11.95 52.18 5.12
N ARG A 744 10.71 52.66 5.03
CA ARG A 744 9.65 52.30 5.98
C ARG A 744 9.34 50.80 5.86
N ARG A 745 9.16 50.30 4.64
CA ARG A 745 8.90 48.88 4.37
C ARG A 745 10.03 47.97 4.85
N ILE A 746 11.29 48.36 4.63
CA ILE A 746 12.47 47.64 5.14
C ILE A 746 12.39 47.47 6.66
N ARG A 747 12.08 48.53 7.40
CA ARG A 747 11.99 48.45 8.88
C ARG A 747 10.89 47.48 9.32
N THR A 748 9.70 47.61 8.74
CA THR A 748 8.58 46.70 9.02
C THR A 748 8.95 45.24 8.73
N ALA A 749 9.58 44.98 7.58
CA ALA A 749 9.98 43.63 7.20
C ALA A 749 11.04 43.05 8.14
N ALA A 750 12.05 43.84 8.52
CA ALA A 750 13.09 43.40 9.45
C ALA A 750 12.52 43.09 10.85
N GLU A 751 11.59 43.92 11.35
CA GLU A 751 10.88 43.69 12.62
C GLU A 751 10.03 42.41 12.56
N PHE A 752 9.27 42.22 11.47
CA PHE A 752 8.46 41.02 11.26
C PHE A 752 9.31 39.73 11.22
N VAL A 753 10.43 39.77 10.49
CA VAL A 753 11.34 38.62 10.37
C VAL A 753 12.04 38.32 11.70
N ALA A 754 12.45 39.34 12.45
CA ALA A 754 13.06 39.17 13.77
C ALA A 754 12.10 38.55 14.79
N ASP A 755 10.80 38.84 14.69
CA ASP A 755 9.76 38.28 15.56
C ASP A 755 9.39 36.85 15.17
N GLN A 756 9.00 36.62 13.90
CA GLN A 756 8.36 35.38 13.47
C GLN A 756 9.34 34.30 12.95
N PHE A 757 10.52 34.69 12.45
CA PHE A 757 11.48 33.81 11.79
C PHE A 757 12.82 33.75 12.53
N SER A 758 12.82 33.96 13.85
CA SER A 758 14.01 33.82 14.70
C SER A 758 14.26 32.36 15.10
N PRO A 759 15.50 31.99 15.47
CA PRO A 759 15.77 30.69 16.09
C PRO A 759 14.91 30.40 17.32
N GLN A 760 14.60 31.43 18.12
CA GLN A 760 13.75 31.30 19.30
C GLN A 760 12.30 30.99 18.93
N ALA A 761 11.75 31.64 17.90
CA ALA A 761 10.42 31.35 17.38
C ALA A 761 10.33 29.92 16.81
N PHE A 762 11.35 29.51 16.05
CA PHE A 762 11.47 28.14 15.53
C PHE A 762 11.46 27.09 16.64
N GLU A 763 12.31 27.27 17.66
CA GLU A 763 12.42 26.37 18.81
C GLU A 763 11.12 26.34 19.64
N ALA A 764 10.48 27.50 19.86
CA ALA A 764 9.20 27.58 20.54
C ALA A 764 8.09 26.81 19.80
N ALA A 765 7.95 27.05 18.49
CA ALA A 765 6.97 26.35 17.66
C ALA A 765 7.24 24.84 17.59
N LEU A 766 8.51 24.42 17.58
CA LEU A 766 8.88 23.00 17.62
C LEU A 766 8.52 22.34 18.96
N LYS A 767 8.74 23.07 20.06
CA LYS A 767 8.41 22.60 21.42
C LYS A 767 6.90 22.44 21.63
N GLU A 768 6.10 23.29 20.99
CA GLU A 768 4.63 23.24 21.06
C GLU A 768 4.02 22.15 20.16
N LEU A 769 4.80 21.57 19.24
CA LEU A 769 4.32 20.57 18.30
C LEU A 769 3.99 19.25 19.03
N PRO A 770 2.70 18.84 19.11
CA PRO A 770 2.29 17.73 19.97
C PRO A 770 2.96 16.42 19.59
N GLY A 771 3.65 15.81 20.55
CA GLY A 771 4.29 14.51 20.39
C GLY A 771 5.59 14.52 19.59
N TYR A 772 6.09 15.66 19.11
CA TYR A 772 7.35 15.71 18.36
C TYR A 772 8.59 15.44 19.21
N LEU A 773 8.61 15.95 20.45
CA LEU A 773 9.67 15.72 21.44
C LEU A 773 9.13 14.78 22.55
N PRO A 774 9.05 13.46 22.34
CA PRO A 774 8.41 12.56 23.29
C PRO A 774 9.19 12.46 24.61
N ALA A 775 8.49 12.65 25.73
CA ALA A 775 9.01 12.41 27.09
C ALA A 775 8.80 10.93 27.46
N HIS A 776 9.62 10.03 26.90
CA HIS A 776 9.50 8.56 27.01
C HIS A 776 8.15 7.99 26.51
N LEU A 777 8.18 6.81 25.87
CA LEU A 777 6.99 6.19 25.28
C LEU A 777 6.02 5.68 26.37
N PRO A 778 4.69 5.86 26.24
CA PRO A 778 3.72 5.12 27.05
C PRO A 778 3.65 3.66 26.59
N ALA A 779 3.46 2.77 27.56
CA ALA A 779 3.16 1.36 27.37
C ALA A 779 1.75 1.16 26.78
N HIS A 780 1.61 0.11 25.97
CA HIS A 780 0.42 -0.59 25.45
C HIS A 780 -0.98 0.01 25.73
N ILE A 781 -1.76 0.18 24.66
CA ILE A 781 -3.21 0.42 24.72
C ILE A 781 -3.92 -0.94 24.64
N GLU A 782 -4.63 -1.32 25.70
CA GLU A 782 -5.52 -2.49 25.76
C GLU A 782 -6.81 -2.25 24.96
N ALA A 783 -7.40 -3.34 24.46
CA ALA A 783 -8.62 -3.34 23.65
C ALA A 783 -9.88 -3.32 24.53
N ASP A 784 -10.78 -2.37 24.27
CA ASP A 784 -12.08 -2.21 24.95
C ASP A 784 -13.27 -2.41 24.00
N GLU A 785 -14.41 -2.75 24.61
CA GLU A 785 -15.61 -3.47 24.12
C GLU A 785 -16.39 -2.91 22.91
N HIS A 786 -15.94 -1.85 22.22
CA HIS A 786 -16.62 -1.32 21.02
C HIS A 786 -15.65 -0.92 19.90
N PRO A 787 -15.55 -1.70 18.80
CA PRO A 787 -14.52 -1.49 17.79
C PRO A 787 -14.78 -0.32 16.85
N LEU A 788 -16.03 0.12 16.61
CA LEU A 788 -16.35 1.19 15.64
C LEU A 788 -16.84 2.49 16.29
N THR A 789 -16.53 3.62 15.66
CA THR A 789 -16.99 4.98 15.99
C THR A 789 -17.60 5.62 14.73
N PHE A 790 -18.70 6.37 14.88
CA PHE A 790 -19.46 6.95 13.77
C PHE A 790 -19.38 8.48 13.74
N PHE A 791 -19.41 9.06 12.54
CA PHE A 791 -19.25 10.50 12.28
C PHE A 791 -20.22 10.96 11.19
N THR A 792 -20.73 12.18 11.27
CA THR A 792 -21.60 12.74 10.21
C THR A 792 -21.67 14.27 10.27
N ASP A 793 -22.34 14.94 9.33
CA ASP A 793 -22.53 16.39 9.37
C ASP A 793 -23.71 16.81 10.27
N ARG A 794 -23.84 18.10 10.60
CA ARG A 794 -24.93 18.60 11.46
C ARG A 794 -26.32 18.33 10.89
N ALA A 795 -26.48 18.38 9.57
CA ALA A 795 -27.77 18.19 8.91
C ALA A 795 -28.24 16.73 9.02
N THR A 796 -27.35 15.80 8.75
CA THR A 796 -27.56 14.35 8.89
C THR A 796 -27.74 14.00 10.37
N ARG A 797 -26.95 14.57 11.30
CA ARG A 797 -27.18 14.38 12.75
C ARG A 797 -28.56 14.88 13.18
N ALA A 798 -29.03 16.01 12.63
CA ALA A 798 -30.38 16.49 12.89
C ALA A 798 -31.45 15.53 12.36
N LEU A 799 -31.26 14.94 11.17
CA LEU A 799 -32.11 13.86 10.66
C LEU A 799 -32.10 12.65 11.61
N LEU A 800 -30.91 12.23 12.07
CA LEU A 800 -30.72 11.14 13.05
C LEU A 800 -31.34 11.44 14.43
N ARG A 801 -31.72 12.69 14.72
CA ARG A 801 -32.47 13.06 15.93
C ARG A 801 -33.94 13.38 15.70
N SER A 802 -34.36 13.56 14.44
CA SER A 802 -35.69 14.10 14.08
C SER A 802 -36.87 13.16 14.33
N GLY A 803 -36.64 11.91 14.72
CA GLY A 803 -37.67 10.87 14.84
C GLY A 803 -38.30 10.45 13.50
N ARG A 804 -37.82 10.98 12.37
CA ARG A 804 -38.24 10.53 11.03
C ARG A 804 -37.65 9.16 10.71
N PRO A 805 -38.42 8.18 10.23
CA PRO A 805 -37.89 6.87 9.86
C PRO A 805 -36.73 6.97 8.86
N ILE A 806 -35.67 6.20 9.10
CA ILE A 806 -34.49 6.14 8.22
C ILE A 806 -34.21 4.70 7.78
N THR A 807 -33.60 4.56 6.61
CA THR A 807 -33.02 3.31 6.12
C THR A 807 -31.50 3.46 6.04
N LEU A 808 -30.77 2.62 6.78
CA LEU A 808 -29.31 2.58 6.72
C LEU A 808 -28.88 1.75 5.51
N LEU A 809 -27.99 2.29 4.68
CA LEU A 809 -27.46 1.62 3.50
C LEU A 809 -25.98 1.33 3.70
N TYR A 810 -25.60 0.07 3.83
CA TYR A 810 -24.19 -0.32 3.87
C TYR A 810 -23.79 -0.93 2.54
N THR A 811 -22.68 -0.46 1.98
CA THR A 811 -22.17 -0.95 0.68
C THR A 811 -20.76 -1.50 0.91
N GLY A 812 -20.49 -2.73 0.48
CA GLY A 812 -19.13 -3.30 0.61
C GLY A 812 -18.14 -2.81 -0.45
N SER A 813 -18.38 -1.63 -1.03
CA SER A 813 -17.41 -0.91 -1.86
C SER A 813 -16.25 -0.33 -1.03
N ASN A 814 -16.39 -0.29 0.30
CA ASN A 814 -15.51 0.43 1.22
C ASN A 814 -15.26 1.89 0.80
N GLY A 815 -16.22 2.49 0.08
CA GLY A 815 -16.17 3.86 -0.44
C GLY A 815 -15.26 4.06 -1.66
N HIS A 816 -14.84 3.00 -2.35
CA HIS A 816 -14.12 3.09 -3.62
C HIS A 816 -15.07 3.27 -4.81
N SER A 817 -14.67 4.08 -5.79
CA SER A 817 -15.44 4.35 -7.00
C SER A 817 -15.08 3.39 -8.15
N ASN A 818 -15.46 2.11 -8.01
CA ASN A 818 -15.48 1.15 -9.14
C ASN A 818 -16.82 1.23 -9.86
N PHE A 819 -16.79 1.14 -11.19
CA PHE A 819 -17.97 1.21 -12.05
C PHE A 819 -19.19 0.42 -11.56
N GLY A 820 -19.02 -0.86 -11.21
CA GLY A 820 -20.13 -1.70 -10.80
C GLY A 820 -20.68 -1.32 -9.43
N ASP A 821 -19.82 -1.00 -8.48
CA ASP A 821 -20.23 -0.57 -7.14
C ASP A 821 -20.96 0.78 -7.20
N ILE A 822 -20.52 1.70 -8.08
CA ILE A 822 -21.16 2.99 -8.30
C ILE A 822 -22.62 2.80 -8.75
N LEU A 823 -22.85 1.98 -9.79
CA LEU A 823 -24.19 1.80 -10.35
C LEU A 823 -25.14 1.13 -9.36
N GLN A 824 -24.69 0.07 -8.67
CA GLN A 824 -25.52 -0.62 -7.67
C GLN A 824 -25.91 0.33 -6.53
N ASN A 825 -24.94 1.10 -6.03
CA ASN A 825 -25.19 2.08 -4.98
C ASN A 825 -26.20 3.14 -5.43
N LYS A 826 -26.02 3.72 -6.61
CA LYS A 826 -26.93 4.75 -7.15
C LYS A 826 -28.33 4.21 -7.38
N ASN A 827 -28.44 2.98 -7.87
CA ASN A 827 -29.73 2.38 -8.15
C ASN A 827 -30.51 2.08 -6.85
N VAL A 828 -29.87 1.47 -5.86
CA VAL A 828 -30.52 1.17 -4.58
C VAL A 828 -30.82 2.46 -3.80
N LEU A 829 -29.92 3.45 -3.83
CA LEU A 829 -30.20 4.77 -3.27
C LEU A 829 -31.40 5.42 -3.94
N GLY A 830 -31.47 5.41 -5.28
CA GLY A 830 -32.60 5.95 -6.04
C GLY A 830 -33.93 5.28 -5.68
N TYR A 831 -33.93 3.97 -5.44
CA TYR A 831 -35.11 3.26 -4.93
C TYR A 831 -35.57 3.83 -3.58
N TRP A 832 -34.68 3.93 -2.58
CA TRP A 832 -35.06 4.42 -1.25
C TRP A 832 -35.39 5.92 -1.24
N ASP A 833 -34.75 6.72 -2.08
CA ASP A 833 -35.03 8.15 -2.22
C ASP A 833 -36.40 8.41 -2.86
N SER A 834 -36.90 7.46 -3.67
CA SER A 834 -38.26 7.52 -4.26
C SER A 834 -39.38 7.20 -3.28
N ARG A 835 -39.07 6.78 -2.04
CA ARG A 835 -40.06 6.40 -1.03
C ARG A 835 -40.33 7.53 -0.04
N ASP A 836 -41.61 7.75 0.25
CA ASP A 836 -42.04 8.78 1.20
C ASP A 836 -41.98 8.35 2.68
N ASP A 837 -41.82 7.05 2.95
CA ASP A 837 -41.93 6.48 4.30
C ASP A 837 -40.59 6.35 5.05
N ALA A 838 -39.45 6.61 4.38
CA ALA A 838 -38.12 6.54 4.95
C ALA A 838 -37.17 7.56 4.31
N GLN A 839 -36.07 7.89 4.98
CA GLN A 839 -34.96 8.63 4.36
C GLN A 839 -33.71 7.75 4.32
N PRO A 840 -33.05 7.57 3.16
CA PRO A 840 -31.83 6.78 3.07
C PRO A 840 -30.66 7.51 3.75
N VAL A 841 -29.87 6.76 4.52
CA VAL A 841 -28.63 7.20 5.14
C VAL A 841 -27.52 6.22 4.74
N LEU A 842 -26.53 6.70 4.00
CA LEU A 842 -25.45 5.86 3.47
C LEU A 842 -24.32 5.71 4.51
N LEU A 843 -23.93 4.47 4.80
CA LEU A 843 -22.79 4.11 5.65
C LEU A 843 -21.54 3.91 4.80
N LEU A 844 -20.53 4.74 5.02
CA LEU A 844 -19.23 4.64 4.36
C LEU A 844 -18.10 4.64 5.38
N PRO A 845 -16.95 4.00 5.12
CA PRO A 845 -15.86 4.10 6.06
C PRO A 845 -15.21 5.49 5.97
N ALA A 846 -14.73 6.04 7.09
CA ALA A 846 -14.33 7.44 7.21
C ALA A 846 -13.18 7.83 6.28
N PHE A 847 -12.32 6.88 5.91
CA PHE A 847 -11.27 7.11 4.93
C PHE A 847 -11.81 7.44 3.51
N SER A 848 -13.11 7.26 3.25
CA SER A 848 -13.76 7.64 1.97
C SER A 848 -14.14 9.12 1.92
N GLY A 849 -14.37 9.74 3.07
CA GLY A 849 -14.84 11.12 3.19
C GLY A 849 -13.74 12.17 3.30
N ARG A 850 -12.47 11.82 3.04
CA ARG A 850 -11.35 12.77 3.19
C ARG A 850 -11.45 13.95 2.20
N ALA A 851 -10.87 15.10 2.54
CA ALA A 851 -11.18 16.44 2.02
C ALA A 851 -11.69 16.58 0.57
N GLY A 852 -12.70 17.44 0.38
CA GLY A 852 -13.40 17.66 -0.90
C GLY A 852 -14.21 16.44 -1.40
N ARG A 853 -13.81 15.21 -1.06
CA ARG A 853 -14.47 13.98 -1.50
C ARG A 853 -15.75 13.70 -0.72
N ALA A 854 -15.86 14.02 0.57
CA ALA A 854 -17.14 13.90 1.28
C ALA A 854 -18.25 14.71 0.61
N ALA A 855 -17.96 15.96 0.21
CA ALA A 855 -18.91 16.79 -0.52
C ALA A 855 -19.28 16.20 -1.90
N ARG A 856 -18.29 15.66 -2.65
CA ARG A 856 -18.53 14.96 -3.91
C ARG A 856 -19.34 13.68 -3.72
N LEU A 857 -19.06 12.89 -2.69
CA LEU A 857 -19.83 11.69 -2.34
C LEU A 857 -21.28 12.07 -2.00
N ARG A 858 -21.46 13.15 -1.24
CA ARG A 858 -22.81 13.68 -0.94
C ARG A 858 -23.53 14.15 -2.22
N ALA A 859 -22.81 14.77 -3.15
CA ALA A 859 -23.35 15.18 -4.44
C ALA A 859 -23.64 14.00 -5.39
N TRP A 860 -22.83 12.94 -5.35
CA TRP A 860 -22.96 11.78 -6.25
C TRP A 860 -23.96 10.74 -5.77
N TYR A 861 -24.15 10.62 -4.46
CA TYR A 861 -24.96 9.57 -3.84
C TYR A 861 -26.18 10.11 -3.08
N THR A 862 -25.96 10.75 -1.93
CA THR A 862 -27.04 11.32 -1.11
C THR A 862 -26.47 12.37 -0.16
N PRO A 863 -27.21 13.45 0.16
CA PRO A 863 -26.77 14.39 1.19
C PRO A 863 -26.63 13.76 2.57
N ASN A 864 -27.25 12.60 2.84
CA ASN A 864 -27.27 11.95 4.16
C ASN A 864 -26.25 10.79 4.25
N ILE A 865 -25.02 11.08 4.68
CA ILE A 865 -23.94 10.09 4.83
C ILE A 865 -23.44 10.04 6.27
N VAL A 866 -23.35 8.84 6.83
CA VAL A 866 -22.67 8.55 8.09
C VAL A 866 -21.38 7.78 7.78
N PHE A 867 -20.28 8.31 8.30
CA PHE A 867 -18.97 7.70 8.21
C PHE A 867 -18.67 6.83 9.42
N PHE A 868 -17.91 5.75 9.26
CA PHE A 868 -17.45 4.91 10.38
C PHE A 868 -15.94 4.66 10.34
N ALA A 869 -15.30 4.55 11.51
CA ALA A 869 -13.90 4.12 11.61
C ALA A 869 -13.72 3.26 12.85
N GLU A 870 -12.65 2.45 12.86
CA GLU A 870 -12.24 1.80 14.10
C GLU A 870 -11.95 2.85 15.18
N ARG A 871 -12.25 2.56 16.44
CA ARG A 871 -12.10 3.50 17.56
C ARG A 871 -10.66 3.98 17.72
N SER A 872 -9.68 3.12 17.47
CA SER A 872 -8.24 3.49 17.42
C SER A 872 -7.94 4.53 16.33
N ALA A 873 -8.66 4.46 15.21
CA ALA A 873 -8.57 5.39 14.08
C ALA A 873 -9.58 6.55 14.18
N ALA A 874 -10.48 6.57 15.17
CA ALA A 874 -11.54 7.57 15.32
C ALA A 874 -11.02 9.01 15.38
N PRO A 875 -9.93 9.32 16.12
CA PRO A 875 -9.35 10.66 16.08
C PRO A 875 -8.86 11.01 14.67
N ALA A 876 -8.20 10.09 13.96
CA ALA A 876 -7.71 10.34 12.60
C ALA A 876 -8.87 10.47 11.59
N ALA A 877 -9.95 9.73 11.77
CA ALA A 877 -11.16 9.80 10.96
C ALA A 877 -11.89 11.14 11.14
N LEU A 878 -12.08 11.60 12.38
CA LEU A 878 -12.69 12.90 12.68
C LEU A 878 -11.89 14.04 12.06
N ARG A 879 -10.55 13.95 12.17
CA ARG A 879 -9.60 14.86 11.55
C ARG A 879 -9.70 14.88 10.02
N ALA A 880 -9.80 13.70 9.42
CA ALA A 880 -9.89 13.55 7.97
C ALA A 880 -11.21 14.01 7.34
N LEU A 881 -12.30 13.98 8.10
CA LEU A 881 -13.63 14.43 7.69
C LEU A 881 -13.88 15.93 7.95
N ALA A 882 -12.90 16.67 8.46
CA ALA A 882 -13.06 18.02 9.00
C ALA A 882 -13.55 19.05 7.95
N ASP A 883 -14.88 19.19 7.86
CA ASP A 883 -15.56 20.46 7.66
C ASP A 883 -16.12 20.95 9.02
N ASP A 884 -16.45 22.25 9.15
CA ASP A 884 -16.97 22.86 10.40
C ASP A 884 -18.29 22.24 10.92
N SER A 885 -18.87 21.31 10.17
CA SER A 885 -20.15 20.67 10.45
C SER A 885 -20.04 19.20 10.88
N THR A 886 -18.87 18.57 10.75
CA THR A 886 -18.72 17.15 11.09
C THR A 886 -18.65 16.93 12.60
N VAL A 887 -19.43 15.97 13.07
CA VAL A 887 -19.63 15.63 14.48
C VAL A 887 -19.56 14.12 14.67
N GLN A 888 -18.87 13.69 15.72
CA GLN A 888 -18.92 12.30 16.18
C GLN A 888 -20.29 12.01 16.80
N LEU A 889 -20.85 10.86 16.46
CA LEU A 889 -22.10 10.38 17.03
C LEU A 889 -21.83 9.73 18.40
N ASP A 890 -22.67 10.06 19.37
CA ASP A 890 -22.69 9.44 20.69
C ASP A 890 -23.86 8.43 20.82
N GLU A 891 -23.95 7.71 21.95
CA GLU A 891 -25.05 6.75 22.16
C GLU A 891 -26.44 7.39 22.07
N SER A 892 -26.59 8.67 22.42
CA SER A 892 -27.87 9.37 22.32
C SER A 892 -28.27 9.68 20.87
N ASP A 893 -27.28 9.83 19.97
CA ASP A 893 -27.52 9.96 18.54
C ASP A 893 -27.94 8.64 17.88
N LEU A 894 -27.48 7.51 18.42
CA LEU A 894 -27.79 6.17 17.94
C LEU A 894 -29.07 5.60 18.58
N ALA A 895 -29.39 6.03 19.81
CA ALA A 895 -30.59 5.63 20.55
C ALA A 895 -31.84 6.35 20.01
N ARG A 896 -32.55 5.70 19.08
CA ARG A 896 -33.80 6.19 18.50
C ARG A 896 -35.01 5.37 18.95
N ALA A 897 -36.19 6.00 18.93
CA ALA A 897 -37.47 5.35 19.23
C ALA A 897 -37.92 4.42 18.09
N ASP A 898 -37.62 4.81 16.84
CA ASP A 898 -37.77 3.99 15.64
C ASP A 898 -36.50 3.17 15.39
N THR A 899 -36.65 1.87 15.13
CA THR A 899 -35.54 0.97 14.78
C THR A 899 -35.32 0.96 13.27
N PRO A 900 -34.18 1.44 12.75
CA PRO A 900 -33.98 1.54 11.31
C PRO A 900 -33.81 0.18 10.65
N LEU A 901 -34.22 0.09 9.38
CA LEU A 901 -33.89 -1.03 8.51
C LEU A 901 -32.46 -0.85 7.99
N LEU A 902 -31.64 -1.90 8.04
CA LEU A 902 -30.32 -1.92 7.41
C LEU A 902 -30.40 -2.68 6.09
N HIS A 903 -30.12 -2.01 4.98
CA HIS A 903 -30.01 -2.62 3.67
C HIS A 903 -28.52 -2.73 3.29
N VAL A 904 -28.03 -3.97 3.24
CA VAL A 904 -26.68 -4.31 2.78
C VAL A 904 -26.69 -4.49 1.27
N VAL A 905 -26.03 -3.59 0.55
CA VAL A 905 -25.93 -3.59 -0.92
C VAL A 905 -24.64 -4.29 -1.33
N GLY A 906 -24.77 -5.40 -2.03
CA GLY A 906 -23.72 -6.40 -2.14
C GLY A 906 -23.01 -6.51 -3.46
N GLY A 907 -21.74 -6.91 -3.40
CA GLY A 907 -20.97 -7.41 -4.51
C GLY A 907 -20.02 -8.51 -4.09
N GLY A 908 -18.91 -8.67 -4.81
CA GLY A 908 -18.00 -9.81 -4.65
C GLY A 908 -17.17 -9.82 -3.35
N TYR A 909 -17.59 -9.14 -2.29
CA TYR A 909 -16.77 -8.90 -1.10
C TYR A 909 -17.00 -9.87 0.06
N LEU A 910 -18.13 -10.58 0.09
CA LEU A 910 -18.41 -11.62 1.08
C LEU A 910 -17.74 -12.94 0.65
N ASN A 911 -16.42 -12.96 0.74
CA ASN A 911 -15.58 -14.10 0.34
C ASN A 911 -14.48 -14.35 1.39
N ARG A 912 -13.69 -15.42 1.24
CA ARG A 912 -12.59 -15.76 2.17
C ARG A 912 -11.52 -14.68 2.40
N MET A 913 -11.38 -13.70 1.50
CA MET A 913 -10.34 -12.66 1.60
C MET A 913 -10.78 -11.47 2.43
N TRP A 914 -12.05 -11.06 2.30
CA TRP A 914 -12.55 -9.80 2.89
C TRP A 914 -13.85 -9.97 3.68
N GLY A 915 -14.45 -11.16 3.65
CA GLY A 915 -15.78 -11.44 4.19
C GLY A 915 -15.88 -11.13 5.68
N ASP A 916 -14.91 -11.56 6.48
CA ASP A 916 -14.96 -11.38 7.93
C ASP A 916 -14.97 -9.90 8.34
N SER A 917 -14.18 -9.06 7.67
CA SER A 917 -14.19 -7.62 7.91
C SER A 917 -15.54 -6.98 7.59
N HIS A 918 -16.18 -7.38 6.48
CA HIS A 918 -17.49 -6.82 6.09
C HIS A 918 -18.61 -7.35 6.98
N LEU A 919 -18.57 -8.63 7.34
CA LEU A 919 -19.52 -9.26 8.26
C LEU A 919 -19.46 -8.60 9.65
N SER A 920 -18.26 -8.33 10.16
CA SER A 920 -18.08 -7.59 11.41
C SER A 920 -18.70 -6.18 11.34
N ILE A 921 -18.51 -5.45 10.22
CA ILE A 921 -19.13 -4.13 10.05
C ILE A 921 -20.67 -4.21 10.01
N ILE A 922 -21.23 -5.21 9.31
CA ILE A 922 -22.68 -5.43 9.24
C ILE A 922 -23.25 -5.72 10.63
N GLU A 923 -22.57 -6.58 11.40
CA GLU A 923 -22.93 -6.91 12.77
C GLU A 923 -22.89 -5.68 13.69
N GLU A 924 -21.79 -4.92 13.67
CA GLU A 924 -21.63 -3.73 14.48
C GLU A 924 -22.64 -2.63 14.10
N ALA A 925 -22.90 -2.43 12.80
CA ALA A 925 -23.92 -1.48 12.35
C ALA A 925 -25.33 -1.92 12.79
N SER A 926 -25.65 -3.22 12.70
CA SER A 926 -26.93 -3.74 13.19
C SER A 926 -27.08 -3.53 14.70
N ARG A 927 -26.03 -3.81 15.47
CA ARG A 927 -26.02 -3.67 16.92
C ARG A 927 -26.10 -2.20 17.36
N ALA A 928 -25.27 -1.34 16.79
CA ALA A 928 -25.17 0.08 17.15
C ALA A 928 -26.51 0.82 16.95
N TRP A 929 -27.25 0.49 15.90
CA TRP A 929 -28.55 1.07 15.60
C TRP A 929 -29.75 0.22 16.03
N ARG A 930 -29.52 -0.92 16.70
CA ARG A 930 -30.57 -1.85 17.17
C ARG A 930 -31.58 -2.16 16.06
N THR A 931 -31.06 -2.45 14.86
CA THR A 931 -31.90 -2.68 13.69
C THR A 931 -32.80 -3.88 13.94
N THR A 932 -34.06 -3.82 13.50
CA THR A 932 -35.03 -4.92 13.66
C THR A 932 -35.25 -5.69 12.36
N ARG A 933 -34.73 -5.17 11.24
CA ARG A 933 -34.76 -5.80 9.92
C ARG A 933 -33.46 -5.51 9.18
N VAL A 934 -32.84 -6.56 8.65
CA VAL A 934 -31.70 -6.47 7.74
C VAL A 934 -32.10 -7.08 6.40
N VAL A 935 -31.98 -6.31 5.32
CA VAL A 935 -32.22 -6.77 3.95
C VAL A 935 -30.89 -6.75 3.21
N MET A 936 -30.64 -7.72 2.35
CA MET A 936 -29.41 -7.78 1.56
C MET A 936 -29.73 -8.03 0.09
N SER A 937 -29.12 -7.27 -0.81
CA SER A 937 -29.37 -7.36 -2.26
C SER A 937 -28.07 -7.54 -3.05
N GLY A 938 -28.15 -8.19 -4.21
CA GLY A 938 -27.01 -8.31 -5.13
C GLY A 938 -25.79 -9.07 -4.57
N LEU A 939 -25.95 -9.85 -3.48
CA LEU A 939 -24.82 -10.48 -2.81
C LEU A 939 -24.13 -11.52 -3.72
N GLN A 940 -22.81 -11.48 -3.79
CA GLN A 940 -22.01 -12.57 -4.33
C GLN A 940 -21.21 -13.19 -3.19
N ILE A 941 -21.45 -14.47 -2.92
CA ILE A 941 -20.87 -15.18 -1.78
C ILE A 941 -20.14 -16.43 -2.23
N ASP A 942 -19.04 -16.75 -1.54
CA ASP A 942 -18.49 -18.10 -1.53
C ASP A 942 -18.97 -18.87 -0.28
N ARG A 943 -18.46 -20.09 -0.07
CA ARG A 943 -18.84 -20.91 1.09
C ARG A 943 -18.45 -20.23 2.42
N HIS A 944 -17.32 -19.53 2.47
CA HIS A 944 -16.87 -18.79 3.66
C HIS A 944 -17.83 -17.65 3.99
N GLY A 945 -18.16 -16.83 2.98
CA GLY A 945 -19.13 -15.75 3.13
C GLY A 945 -20.53 -16.27 3.54
N ALA A 946 -20.97 -17.39 2.99
CA ALA A 946 -22.23 -18.04 3.35
C ALA A 946 -22.26 -18.48 4.82
N ALA A 947 -21.19 -19.14 5.28
CA ALA A 947 -21.06 -19.60 6.65
C ALA A 947 -21.00 -18.43 7.64
N GLY A 948 -20.25 -17.39 7.33
CA GLY A 948 -20.18 -16.18 8.15
C GLY A 948 -21.52 -15.45 8.23
N LEU A 949 -22.25 -15.33 7.12
CA LEU A 949 -23.59 -14.76 7.10
C LEU A 949 -24.60 -15.60 7.90
N ARG A 950 -24.53 -16.93 7.79
CA ARG A 950 -25.35 -17.83 8.61
C ARG A 950 -25.08 -17.65 10.10
N ARG A 951 -23.80 -17.56 10.48
CA ARG A 951 -23.38 -17.30 11.87
C ARG A 951 -23.98 -16.00 12.40
N LEU A 952 -23.88 -14.89 11.66
CA LEU A 952 -24.49 -13.63 12.10
C LEU A 952 -26.00 -13.76 12.35
N ILE A 953 -26.71 -14.48 11.48
CA ILE A 953 -28.16 -14.72 11.63
C ILE A 953 -28.44 -15.57 12.86
N ASP A 954 -27.66 -16.62 13.10
CA ASP A 954 -27.77 -17.45 14.32
C ASP A 954 -27.45 -16.66 15.59
N ASP A 955 -26.51 -15.70 15.51
CA ASP A 955 -26.13 -14.78 16.57
C ASP A 955 -27.10 -13.60 16.74
N GLY A 956 -28.24 -13.63 16.03
CA GLY A 956 -29.36 -12.72 16.23
C GLY A 956 -29.46 -11.56 15.24
N LEU A 957 -28.70 -11.54 14.15
CA LEU A 957 -28.88 -10.58 13.06
C LEU A 957 -30.28 -10.76 12.44
N PRO A 958 -31.16 -9.74 12.44
CA PRO A 958 -32.56 -9.91 12.03
C PRO A 958 -32.73 -9.85 10.50
N ALA A 959 -32.07 -10.76 9.79
CA ALA A 959 -32.15 -10.88 8.33
C ALA A 959 -33.57 -11.24 7.87
N THR A 960 -34.15 -10.42 7.00
CA THR A 960 -35.55 -10.54 6.54
C THR A 960 -35.63 -11.06 5.11
N MET A 961 -34.76 -10.59 4.22
CA MET A 961 -34.73 -10.97 2.80
C MET A 961 -33.29 -10.87 2.26
N ILE A 962 -32.88 -11.85 1.45
CA ILE A 962 -31.54 -11.90 0.86
C ILE A 962 -31.64 -12.24 -0.64
N GLY A 963 -31.15 -11.32 -1.47
CA GLY A 963 -31.00 -11.46 -2.91
C GLY A 963 -29.54 -11.71 -3.28
N PHE A 964 -29.32 -12.68 -4.15
CA PHE A 964 -27.99 -13.06 -4.64
C PHE A 964 -27.78 -12.60 -6.08
N ARG A 965 -26.53 -12.32 -6.46
CA ARG A 965 -26.19 -11.88 -7.82
C ARG A 965 -26.40 -12.95 -8.87
N ASP A 966 -26.08 -14.19 -8.51
CA ASP A 966 -26.02 -15.31 -9.45
C ASP A 966 -26.53 -16.61 -8.82
N ARG A 967 -26.85 -17.59 -9.69
CA ARG A 967 -27.41 -18.88 -9.25
C ARG A 967 -26.45 -19.66 -8.37
N ALA A 968 -25.13 -19.58 -8.60
CA ALA A 968 -24.16 -20.32 -7.78
C ALA A 968 -24.10 -19.76 -6.35
N SER A 969 -24.13 -18.43 -6.20
CA SER A 969 -24.26 -17.76 -4.90
C SER A 969 -25.55 -18.18 -4.18
N LEU A 970 -26.68 -18.23 -4.90
CA LEU A 970 -27.95 -18.70 -4.36
C LEU A 970 -27.89 -20.16 -3.89
N ASP A 971 -27.29 -21.04 -4.69
CA ASP A 971 -27.17 -22.47 -4.37
C ASP A 971 -26.27 -22.66 -3.15
N VAL A 972 -25.13 -21.97 -3.10
CA VAL A 972 -24.23 -21.94 -1.93
C VAL A 972 -24.96 -21.45 -0.68
N ALA A 973 -25.79 -20.41 -0.78
CA ALA A 973 -26.58 -19.92 0.35
C ALA A 973 -27.58 -20.97 0.86
N ARG A 974 -28.25 -21.68 -0.05
CA ARG A 974 -29.22 -22.74 0.27
C ARG A 974 -28.54 -23.94 0.93
N GLU A 975 -27.38 -24.33 0.46
CA GLU A 975 -26.55 -25.38 1.07
C GLU A 975 -26.18 -25.06 2.52
N HIS A 976 -25.97 -23.78 2.87
CA HIS A 976 -25.64 -23.33 4.23
C HIS A 976 -26.89 -22.95 5.06
N GLY A 977 -28.06 -23.45 4.68
CA GLY A 977 -29.28 -23.31 5.49
C GLY A 977 -29.93 -21.93 5.49
N LEU A 978 -29.61 -21.04 4.53
CA LEU A 978 -30.27 -19.73 4.39
C LEU A 978 -31.63 -19.81 3.64
N GLY A 979 -32.14 -21.01 3.40
CA GLY A 979 -33.15 -21.32 2.37
C GLY A 979 -34.40 -20.42 2.30
N SER A 980 -35.09 -20.14 3.42
CA SER A 980 -36.27 -19.25 3.39
C SER A 980 -35.93 -17.78 3.18
N LEU A 981 -34.67 -17.37 3.36
CA LEU A 981 -34.19 -16.01 3.10
C LEU A 981 -33.57 -15.89 1.70
N ALA A 982 -33.06 -16.99 1.15
CA ALA A 982 -32.35 -17.11 -0.13
C ALA A 982 -33.29 -17.51 -1.29
N ARG A 983 -34.05 -16.53 -1.81
CA ARG A 983 -35.08 -16.76 -2.84
C ARG A 983 -34.79 -16.14 -4.21
N TYR A 984 -33.97 -15.10 -4.27
CA TYR A 984 -33.86 -14.25 -5.47
C TYR A 984 -32.46 -14.28 -6.08
N THR A 985 -32.41 -14.19 -7.41
CA THR A 985 -31.18 -14.04 -8.20
C THR A 985 -31.31 -12.85 -9.14
N PHE A 986 -30.58 -11.77 -8.89
CA PHE A 986 -30.58 -10.54 -9.70
C PHE A 986 -29.34 -9.68 -9.38
N ASP A 987 -29.04 -8.71 -10.25
CA ASP A 987 -28.03 -7.68 -9.95
C ASP A 987 -28.71 -6.35 -9.59
N ASP A 988 -28.09 -5.59 -8.67
CA ASP A 988 -28.60 -4.29 -8.22
C ASP A 988 -28.41 -3.18 -9.25
N LEU A 989 -27.75 -3.42 -10.37
CA LEU A 989 -27.57 -2.43 -11.45
C LEU A 989 -28.62 -2.53 -12.59
N THR A 990 -29.56 -3.47 -12.49
CA THR A 990 -30.50 -3.81 -13.58
C THR A 990 -31.28 -2.60 -14.09
N GLU A 991 -31.94 -1.83 -13.22
CA GLU A 991 -32.81 -0.73 -13.62
C GLU A 991 -32.02 0.42 -14.27
N MET A 992 -30.81 0.72 -13.77
CA MET A 992 -29.92 1.68 -14.43
C MET A 992 -29.49 1.22 -15.83
N LEU A 993 -29.20 -0.06 -16.04
CA LEU A 993 -28.85 -0.56 -17.37
C LEU A 993 -30.07 -0.65 -18.30
N GLN A 994 -31.26 -0.90 -17.78
CA GLN A 994 -32.51 -0.84 -18.55
C GLN A 994 -32.77 0.60 -19.03
N ASP A 995 -32.53 1.59 -18.18
CA ASP A 995 -32.60 3.00 -18.52
C ASP A 995 -31.58 3.38 -19.61
N TRP A 996 -30.31 2.99 -19.43
CA TRP A 996 -29.25 3.25 -20.41
C TRP A 996 -29.48 2.56 -21.77
N SER A 997 -30.03 1.35 -21.77
CA SER A 997 -30.34 0.63 -23.00
C SER A 997 -31.64 1.10 -23.66
N GLY A 998 -32.55 1.71 -22.89
CA GLY A 998 -33.91 2.00 -23.34
C GLY A 998 -34.76 0.74 -23.55
N ALA A 999 -34.38 -0.39 -22.95
CA ALA A 999 -35.04 -1.68 -23.13
C ALA A 999 -35.15 -2.46 -21.82
N ARG A 1000 -36.29 -3.14 -21.62
CA ARG A 1000 -36.50 -4.01 -20.45
C ARG A 1000 -35.53 -5.20 -20.41
N VAL A 1001 -35.23 -5.78 -21.57
CA VAL A 1001 -34.30 -6.91 -21.73
C VAL A 1001 -33.25 -6.54 -22.78
N PRO A 1002 -32.00 -7.01 -22.66
CA PRO A 1002 -30.98 -6.83 -23.68
C PRO A 1002 -31.47 -7.29 -25.07
N ARG A 1003 -31.16 -6.50 -26.10
CA ARG A 1003 -31.47 -6.85 -27.49
C ARG A 1003 -30.25 -6.58 -28.35
N ALA A 1004 -29.95 -7.51 -29.26
CA ALA A 1004 -28.87 -7.33 -30.22
C ALA A 1004 -29.13 -6.08 -31.08
N LEU A 1005 -28.14 -5.19 -31.16
CA LEU A 1005 -28.16 -4.06 -32.07
C LEU A 1005 -27.33 -4.37 -33.32
N PRO A 1006 -27.71 -3.87 -34.50
CA PRO A 1006 -26.87 -4.00 -35.69
C PRO A 1006 -25.49 -3.36 -35.42
N ALA A 1007 -24.42 -4.09 -35.70
CA ALA A 1007 -23.08 -3.52 -35.66
C ALA A 1007 -22.98 -2.35 -36.65
N ALA A 1008 -22.28 -1.29 -36.26
CA ALA A 1008 -21.94 -0.22 -37.18
C ALA A 1008 -20.96 -0.74 -38.26
N HIS A 1009 -20.78 -0.01 -39.36
CA HIS A 1009 -19.77 -0.38 -40.35
C HIS A 1009 -18.35 -0.38 -39.72
N GLY A 1010 -17.63 -1.49 -39.84
CA GLY A 1010 -16.26 -1.67 -39.33
C GLY A 1010 -16.19 -2.60 -38.09
N VAL A 1011 -15.01 -3.19 -37.86
CA VAL A 1011 -14.71 -4.06 -36.72
C VAL A 1011 -14.25 -3.20 -35.54
N ARG A 1012 -15.08 -3.05 -34.51
CA ARG A 1012 -14.77 -2.17 -33.36
C ARG A 1012 -14.93 -2.96 -32.05
N TYR A 1013 -13.89 -2.95 -31.21
CA TYR A 1013 -13.88 -3.69 -29.95
C TYR A 1013 -13.74 -2.79 -28.73
N ALA A 1014 -14.43 -3.12 -27.64
CA ALA A 1014 -14.16 -2.55 -26.31
C ALA A 1014 -13.33 -3.51 -25.46
N VAL A 1015 -12.35 -3.01 -24.71
CA VAL A 1015 -11.46 -3.83 -23.87
C VAL A 1015 -11.34 -3.22 -22.47
N HIS A 1016 -11.68 -3.99 -21.44
CA HIS A 1016 -11.51 -3.63 -20.03
C HIS A 1016 -10.56 -4.64 -19.37
N MET A 1017 -9.39 -4.17 -18.91
CA MET A 1017 -8.33 -5.01 -18.36
C MET A 1017 -8.09 -4.78 -16.87
N ASN A 1018 -7.64 -5.82 -16.19
CA ASN A 1018 -7.18 -5.78 -14.81
C ASN A 1018 -6.15 -6.89 -14.59
N SER A 1019 -5.00 -6.58 -14.00
CA SER A 1019 -3.91 -7.53 -13.70
C SER A 1019 -3.57 -7.67 -12.20
N SER A 1020 -4.51 -7.33 -11.31
CA SER A 1020 -4.42 -7.51 -9.85
C SER A 1020 -4.28 -8.96 -9.38
N GLY A 1021 -3.92 -9.14 -8.11
CA GLY A 1021 -3.81 -10.46 -7.45
C GLY A 1021 -5.09 -11.32 -7.56
N TYR A 1022 -6.27 -10.71 -7.44
CA TYR A 1022 -7.56 -11.41 -7.57
C TYR A 1022 -8.01 -11.63 -9.03
N ALA A 1023 -7.39 -10.94 -9.99
CA ALA A 1023 -7.48 -11.21 -11.42
C ALA A 1023 -6.42 -12.25 -11.89
N GLY A 1024 -5.84 -13.00 -10.95
CA GLY A 1024 -4.91 -14.10 -11.23
C GLY A 1024 -3.44 -13.72 -11.24
N GLY A 1025 -3.06 -12.60 -10.63
CA GLY A 1025 -1.69 -12.26 -10.26
C GLY A 1025 -0.71 -12.21 -11.45
N PRO A 1026 0.53 -12.72 -11.32
CA PRO A 1026 1.55 -12.66 -12.37
C PRO A 1026 1.12 -13.27 -13.72
N ALA A 1027 0.17 -14.22 -13.71
CA ALA A 1027 -0.36 -14.86 -14.92
C ALA A 1027 -1.40 -14.00 -15.66
N ALA A 1028 -1.96 -12.97 -15.03
CA ALA A 1028 -2.96 -12.09 -15.63
C ALA A 1028 -2.42 -11.35 -16.86
N LEU A 1029 -1.17 -10.86 -16.80
CA LEU A 1029 -0.53 -10.20 -17.93
C LEU A 1029 -0.30 -11.14 -19.11
N SER A 1030 0.06 -12.40 -18.86
CA SER A 1030 0.24 -13.34 -19.97
C SER A 1030 -1.07 -13.60 -20.71
N ARG A 1031 -2.14 -13.83 -19.96
CA ARG A 1031 -3.47 -14.08 -20.54
C ARG A 1031 -4.01 -12.88 -21.29
N TRP A 1032 -3.84 -11.67 -20.75
CA TRP A 1032 -4.23 -10.46 -21.48
C TRP A 1032 -3.42 -10.31 -22.76
N GLY A 1033 -2.12 -10.58 -22.73
CA GLY A 1033 -1.32 -10.64 -23.96
C GLY A 1033 -1.90 -11.61 -24.99
N ASP A 1034 -2.24 -12.83 -24.57
CA ASP A 1034 -2.81 -13.85 -25.47
C ASP A 1034 -4.16 -13.39 -26.04
N VAL A 1035 -5.07 -12.85 -25.21
CA VAL A 1035 -6.38 -12.32 -25.66
C VAL A 1035 -6.18 -11.18 -26.66
N LEU A 1036 -5.27 -10.25 -26.38
CA LEU A 1036 -5.01 -9.11 -27.26
C LEU A 1036 -4.41 -9.55 -28.59
N ASP A 1037 -3.61 -10.61 -28.63
CA ASP A 1037 -3.09 -11.19 -29.87
C ASP A 1037 -4.24 -11.70 -30.77
N HIS A 1038 -5.24 -12.37 -30.20
CA HIS A 1038 -6.43 -12.82 -30.93
C HIS A 1038 -7.28 -11.64 -31.43
N ILE A 1039 -7.44 -10.59 -30.62
CA ILE A 1039 -8.15 -9.36 -31.03
C ILE A 1039 -7.39 -8.66 -32.15
N ALA A 1040 -6.07 -8.53 -32.05
CA ALA A 1040 -5.23 -7.90 -33.07
C ALA A 1040 -5.22 -8.66 -34.39
N ALA A 1041 -5.31 -10.00 -34.35
CA ALA A 1041 -5.42 -10.83 -35.56
C ALA A 1041 -6.67 -10.53 -36.40
N GLN A 1042 -7.73 -9.98 -35.79
CA GLN A 1042 -8.94 -9.55 -36.51
C GLN A 1042 -8.79 -8.19 -37.19
N GLN A 1043 -7.67 -7.49 -37.00
CA GLN A 1043 -7.39 -6.17 -37.57
C GLN A 1043 -8.53 -5.15 -37.32
N PRO A 1044 -8.87 -4.86 -36.05
CA PRO A 1044 -9.98 -3.97 -35.74
C PRO A 1044 -9.72 -2.54 -36.24
N ASP A 1045 -10.77 -1.92 -36.77
CA ASP A 1045 -10.79 -0.50 -37.17
C ASP A 1045 -10.68 0.43 -35.95
N GLU A 1046 -11.20 0.02 -34.79
CA GLU A 1046 -11.08 0.77 -33.53
C GLU A 1046 -11.03 -0.15 -32.31
N VAL A 1047 -10.15 0.18 -31.37
CA VAL A 1047 -10.13 -0.43 -30.02
C VAL A 1047 -10.42 0.66 -28.98
N ILE A 1048 -11.42 0.43 -28.15
CA ILE A 1048 -11.84 1.31 -27.05
C ILE A 1048 -11.47 0.66 -25.71
N LEU A 1049 -10.50 1.22 -25.01
CA LEU A 1049 -10.18 0.84 -23.65
C LEU A 1049 -11.22 1.42 -22.68
N LEU A 1050 -11.87 0.57 -21.91
CA LEU A 1050 -12.80 0.98 -20.86
C LEU A 1050 -12.04 1.08 -19.53
N HIS A 1051 -12.11 2.25 -18.90
CA HIS A 1051 -11.49 2.52 -17.61
C HIS A 1051 -12.56 2.53 -16.52
N ALA A 1052 -12.54 1.51 -15.65
CA ALA A 1052 -13.63 1.21 -14.71
C ALA A 1052 -13.38 1.65 -13.26
N TYR A 1053 -12.33 2.44 -13.02
CA TYR A 1053 -11.96 2.95 -11.70
C TYR A 1053 -11.77 4.47 -11.80
N GLU A 1054 -12.26 5.23 -10.83
CA GLU A 1054 -11.94 6.66 -10.70
C GLU A 1054 -10.88 6.91 -9.61
N ASP A 1055 -10.62 5.93 -8.75
CA ASP A 1055 -9.62 5.99 -7.68
C ASP A 1055 -8.48 4.99 -7.92
N ALA A 1056 -7.24 5.41 -7.67
CA ALA A 1056 -6.09 4.52 -7.63
C ALA A 1056 -6.23 3.51 -6.47
N ARG A 1057 -5.96 2.23 -6.73
CA ARG A 1057 -5.94 1.17 -5.72
C ARG A 1057 -4.56 0.52 -5.71
N VAL A 1058 -3.97 0.36 -4.52
CA VAL A 1058 -2.63 -0.23 -4.35
C VAL A 1058 -2.56 -1.67 -4.88
N GLU A 1059 -3.65 -2.41 -4.78
CA GLU A 1059 -3.74 -3.83 -5.18
C GLU A 1059 -4.27 -4.04 -6.60
N VAL A 1060 -4.71 -2.97 -7.29
CA VAL A 1060 -5.35 -3.07 -8.60
C VAL A 1060 -4.58 -2.33 -9.67
N GLN A 1061 -4.01 -3.08 -10.60
CA GLN A 1061 -3.58 -2.54 -11.89
C GLN A 1061 -4.83 -2.43 -12.77
N ASP A 1062 -5.29 -1.21 -13.03
CA ASP A 1062 -6.44 -0.93 -13.88
C ASP A 1062 -6.13 -1.13 -15.38
N THR A 1063 -7.06 -0.82 -16.28
CA THR A 1063 -6.89 -1.02 -17.73
C THR A 1063 -5.66 -0.29 -18.29
N LEU A 1064 -5.35 0.92 -17.81
CA LEU A 1064 -4.22 1.70 -18.30
C LEU A 1064 -2.91 1.17 -17.72
N ASP A 1065 -2.89 0.81 -16.43
CA ASP A 1065 -1.73 0.17 -15.80
C ASP A 1065 -1.42 -1.19 -16.41
N THR A 1066 -2.46 -1.98 -16.73
CA THR A 1066 -2.33 -3.29 -17.38
C THR A 1066 -1.77 -3.11 -18.80
N ALA A 1067 -2.27 -2.14 -19.57
CA ALA A 1067 -1.73 -1.82 -20.89
C ALA A 1067 -0.25 -1.41 -20.81
N ALA A 1068 0.12 -0.59 -19.83
CA ALA A 1068 1.50 -0.19 -19.59
C ALA A 1068 2.39 -1.38 -19.19
N ALA A 1069 1.89 -2.29 -18.35
CA ALA A 1069 2.61 -3.48 -17.88
C ALA A 1069 2.83 -4.53 -18.98
N LEU A 1070 1.92 -4.62 -19.96
CA LEU A 1070 2.06 -5.50 -21.12
C LEU A 1070 3.19 -5.07 -22.07
N GLY A 1071 3.49 -3.77 -22.13
CA GLY A 1071 4.59 -3.23 -22.95
C GLY A 1071 4.52 -3.66 -24.42
N GLU A 1072 5.56 -4.33 -24.93
CA GLU A 1072 5.62 -4.85 -26.32
C GLU A 1072 4.52 -5.88 -26.64
N ARG A 1073 3.85 -6.47 -25.63
CA ARG A 1073 2.72 -7.39 -25.83
C ARG A 1073 1.37 -6.69 -25.97
N PHE A 1074 1.30 -5.37 -25.85
CA PHE A 1074 0.08 -4.61 -26.17
C PHE A 1074 0.11 -4.24 -27.66
N PRO A 1075 -0.73 -4.85 -28.52
CA PRO A 1075 -0.54 -4.83 -29.97
C PRO A 1075 -1.09 -3.58 -30.67
N PHE A 1076 -1.81 -2.70 -29.96
CA PHE A 1076 -2.51 -1.57 -30.58
C PHE A 1076 -1.72 -0.27 -30.47
N ILE A 1077 -1.49 0.37 -31.62
CA ILE A 1077 -0.78 1.66 -31.71
C ILE A 1077 -1.74 2.84 -31.53
N THR A 1078 -3.01 2.65 -31.89
CA THR A 1078 -4.08 3.67 -31.78
C THR A 1078 -5.29 3.07 -31.07
N PHE A 1079 -5.73 3.69 -29.98
CA PHE A 1079 -6.91 3.27 -29.22
C PHE A 1079 -7.55 4.47 -28.53
N ARG A 1080 -8.85 4.38 -28.22
CA ARG A 1080 -9.61 5.38 -27.45
C ARG A 1080 -9.74 4.93 -26.00
N VAL A 1081 -9.79 5.85 -25.04
CA VAL A 1081 -10.08 5.53 -23.63
C VAL A 1081 -11.40 6.18 -23.22
N ILE A 1082 -12.28 5.41 -22.58
CA ILE A 1082 -13.55 5.90 -22.00
C ILE A 1082 -13.59 5.52 -20.52
N SER A 1083 -13.70 6.51 -19.63
CA SER A 1083 -13.92 6.27 -18.20
C SER A 1083 -15.39 5.99 -17.93
N ILE A 1084 -15.73 4.70 -17.81
CA ILE A 1084 -17.09 4.27 -17.48
C ILE A 1084 -17.43 4.55 -16.02
N ALA A 1085 -16.43 4.56 -15.12
CA ALA A 1085 -16.62 4.95 -13.72
C ALA A 1085 -17.03 6.42 -13.58
N LYS A 1086 -16.37 7.32 -14.30
CA LYS A 1086 -16.69 8.75 -14.30
C LYS A 1086 -18.06 9.03 -14.89
N ALA A 1087 -18.42 8.34 -15.97
CA ALA A 1087 -19.76 8.41 -16.55
C ALA A 1087 -20.80 7.99 -15.51
N ALA A 1088 -20.64 6.83 -14.87
CA ALA A 1088 -21.54 6.33 -13.83
C ALA A 1088 -21.68 7.27 -12.62
N LEU A 1089 -20.59 7.93 -12.18
CA LEU A 1089 -20.63 8.91 -11.09
C LEU A 1089 -21.44 10.16 -11.45
N ARG A 1090 -21.52 10.53 -12.73
CA ARG A 1090 -22.26 11.70 -13.21
C ARG A 1090 -23.72 11.39 -13.54
N SER A 1091 -24.06 10.13 -13.79
CA SER A 1091 -25.42 9.70 -14.12
C SER A 1091 -26.31 9.57 -12.90
N THR A 1092 -27.57 9.96 -13.02
CA THR A 1092 -28.65 9.69 -12.06
C THR A 1092 -29.59 8.63 -12.66
N PRO A 1093 -30.24 7.77 -11.85
CA PRO A 1093 -31.28 6.89 -12.37
C PRO A 1093 -32.35 7.68 -13.14
N GLY A 1094 -32.60 7.32 -14.40
CA GLY A 1094 -33.57 7.98 -15.28
C GLY A 1094 -32.99 8.99 -16.28
N ASP A 1095 -31.68 9.28 -16.24
CA ASP A 1095 -31.02 10.18 -17.19
C ASP A 1095 -30.85 9.57 -18.59
N GLY A 1096 -31.02 8.25 -18.73
CA GLY A 1096 -30.68 7.51 -19.96
C GLY A 1096 -29.17 7.35 -20.16
N LEU A 1097 -28.76 6.92 -21.36
CA LEU A 1097 -27.35 6.63 -21.66
C LEU A 1097 -26.49 7.91 -21.63
N PRO A 1098 -25.41 7.97 -20.83
CA PRO A 1098 -24.49 9.10 -20.83
C PRO A 1098 -23.85 9.34 -22.19
N GLU A 1099 -23.66 10.61 -22.56
CA GLU A 1099 -23.12 11.00 -23.85
C GLU A 1099 -21.75 10.35 -24.12
N GLU A 1100 -20.89 10.26 -23.11
CA GLU A 1100 -19.57 9.63 -23.20
C GLU A 1100 -19.63 8.13 -23.54
N LEU A 1101 -20.73 7.46 -23.20
CA LEU A 1101 -20.94 6.02 -23.46
C LEU A 1101 -21.65 5.74 -24.78
N THR A 1102 -22.15 6.76 -25.48
CA THR A 1102 -22.79 6.59 -26.80
C THR A 1102 -21.87 5.94 -27.83
N ALA A 1103 -20.56 6.14 -27.72
CA ALA A 1103 -19.54 5.53 -28.57
C ALA A 1103 -19.46 4.00 -28.46
N LEU A 1104 -20.06 3.40 -27.42
CA LEU A 1104 -20.15 1.95 -27.23
C LEU A 1104 -21.30 1.32 -28.02
N ARG A 1105 -22.22 2.10 -28.60
CA ARG A 1105 -23.26 1.57 -29.48
C ARG A 1105 -22.66 1.10 -30.81
N GLY A 1106 -23.15 -0.03 -31.30
CA GLY A 1106 -22.72 -0.60 -32.59
C GLY A 1106 -21.31 -1.18 -32.59
N LEU A 1107 -20.73 -1.50 -31.42
CA LEU A 1107 -19.51 -2.28 -31.32
C LEU A 1107 -19.72 -3.72 -31.79
N THR A 1108 -18.68 -4.32 -32.35
CA THR A 1108 -18.68 -5.73 -32.79
C THR A 1108 -18.73 -6.67 -31.58
N ALA A 1109 -17.90 -6.42 -30.58
CA ALA A 1109 -17.88 -7.14 -29.31
C ALA A 1109 -17.12 -6.35 -28.23
N GLY A 1110 -17.19 -6.79 -26.98
CA GLY A 1110 -16.32 -6.31 -25.92
C GLY A 1110 -15.66 -7.43 -25.13
N PHE A 1111 -14.52 -7.13 -24.51
CA PHE A 1111 -13.69 -8.04 -23.73
C PHE A 1111 -13.47 -7.42 -22.36
N SER A 1112 -13.74 -8.15 -21.28
CA SER A 1112 -13.68 -7.58 -19.94
C SER A 1112 -13.18 -8.58 -18.91
N ALA A 1113 -12.33 -8.13 -17.98
CA ALA A 1113 -12.07 -8.84 -16.72
C ALA A 1113 -13.13 -8.55 -15.63
N SER A 1114 -14.15 -7.73 -15.91
CA SER A 1114 -15.20 -7.32 -14.97
C SER A 1114 -16.57 -7.75 -15.46
N TYR A 1115 -17.30 -8.44 -14.58
CA TYR A 1115 -18.68 -8.87 -14.79
C TYR A 1115 -19.61 -7.69 -15.07
N HIS A 1116 -19.60 -6.64 -14.23
CA HIS A 1116 -20.49 -5.49 -14.40
C HIS A 1116 -20.24 -4.75 -15.71
N THR A 1117 -18.98 -4.67 -16.15
CA THR A 1117 -18.63 -4.06 -17.43
C THR A 1117 -19.11 -4.91 -18.60
N ALA A 1118 -19.01 -6.25 -18.51
CA ALA A 1118 -19.57 -7.16 -19.50
C ALA A 1118 -21.11 -7.08 -19.55
N LEU A 1119 -21.76 -7.00 -18.39
CA LEU A 1119 -23.21 -6.87 -18.26
C LEU A 1119 -23.72 -5.54 -18.84
N MET A 1120 -23.01 -4.42 -18.62
CA MET A 1120 -23.28 -3.14 -19.26
C MET A 1120 -23.26 -3.27 -20.79
N LEU A 1121 -22.21 -3.86 -21.35
CA LEU A 1121 -22.10 -4.06 -22.80
C LEU A 1121 -23.26 -4.90 -23.34
N THR A 1122 -23.65 -5.96 -22.64
CA THR A 1122 -24.81 -6.78 -22.99
C THR A 1122 -26.10 -5.97 -23.05
N PHE A 1123 -26.41 -5.15 -22.04
CA PHE A 1123 -27.59 -4.28 -22.08
C PHE A 1123 -27.55 -3.27 -23.22
N LEU A 1124 -26.36 -2.79 -23.60
CA LEU A 1124 -26.17 -1.94 -24.78
C LEU A 1124 -26.26 -2.70 -26.12
N GLY A 1125 -26.59 -4.00 -26.09
CA GLY A 1125 -26.73 -4.85 -27.27
C GLY A 1125 -25.39 -5.30 -27.86
N VAL A 1126 -24.29 -5.18 -27.10
CA VAL A 1126 -22.94 -5.58 -27.50
C VAL A 1126 -22.58 -6.92 -26.86
N PRO A 1127 -22.28 -7.96 -27.66
CA PRO A 1127 -21.79 -9.22 -27.12
C PRO A 1127 -20.49 -9.04 -26.33
N ALA A 1128 -20.39 -9.63 -25.14
CA ALA A 1128 -19.27 -9.41 -24.23
C ALA A 1128 -18.61 -10.72 -23.80
N TYR A 1129 -17.30 -10.82 -24.00
CA TYR A 1129 -16.47 -11.92 -23.53
C TYR A 1129 -15.85 -11.59 -22.18
N LEU A 1130 -16.15 -12.40 -21.17
CA LEU A 1130 -15.58 -12.28 -19.84
C LEU A 1130 -14.27 -13.09 -19.77
N VAL A 1131 -13.14 -12.41 -19.69
CA VAL A 1131 -11.80 -13.03 -19.66
C VAL A 1131 -11.59 -13.74 -18.32
N ASN A 1132 -11.45 -15.07 -18.36
CA ASN A 1132 -11.34 -15.90 -17.16
C ASN A 1132 -9.94 -15.77 -16.52
N ALA A 1133 -9.90 -15.34 -15.26
CA ALA A 1133 -8.66 -14.95 -14.60
C ALA A 1133 -8.36 -15.74 -13.29
N SER A 1134 -9.36 -16.38 -12.68
CA SER A 1134 -9.21 -17.25 -11.50
C SER A 1134 -10.46 -18.14 -11.31
N ASP A 1135 -10.39 -19.17 -10.46
CA ASP A 1135 -11.55 -20.05 -10.14
C ASP A 1135 -12.78 -19.27 -9.63
N TYR A 1136 -12.55 -18.12 -9.00
CA TYR A 1136 -13.59 -17.17 -8.56
C TYR A 1136 -14.31 -16.49 -9.73
N PHE A 1137 -13.66 -16.33 -10.89
CA PHE A 1137 -14.25 -15.82 -12.14
C PHE A 1137 -14.77 -16.94 -13.06
N ALA A 1138 -14.33 -18.19 -12.87
CA ALA A 1138 -14.88 -19.35 -13.58
C ALA A 1138 -16.39 -19.56 -13.26
N GLN A 1139 -16.85 -19.17 -12.06
CA GLN A 1139 -18.29 -19.09 -11.76
C GLN A 1139 -19.02 -18.06 -12.63
N LYS A 1140 -18.37 -16.92 -12.97
CA LYS A 1140 -18.96 -15.79 -13.71
C LYS A 1140 -19.12 -16.05 -15.20
N ALA A 1141 -18.22 -16.84 -15.79
CA ALA A 1141 -18.27 -17.20 -17.21
C ALA A 1141 -19.46 -18.13 -17.54
N LYS A 1142 -20.01 -18.86 -16.56
CA LYS A 1142 -21.15 -19.77 -16.75
C LYS A 1142 -22.45 -19.05 -17.13
N LEU A 1143 -22.67 -17.82 -16.65
CA LEU A 1143 -23.86 -17.02 -17.02
C LEU A 1143 -23.82 -16.61 -18.50
N PHE A 1144 -22.63 -16.28 -19.02
CA PHE A 1144 -22.44 -15.84 -20.40
C PHE A 1144 -22.30 -17.00 -21.40
N GLN A 1145 -22.23 -18.26 -20.93
CA GLN A 1145 -22.09 -19.48 -21.75
C GLN A 1145 -21.03 -19.36 -22.86
N LEU A 1146 -19.88 -18.76 -22.55
CA LEU A 1146 -18.93 -18.31 -23.56
C LEU A 1146 -18.20 -19.47 -24.25
N PRO A 1147 -18.12 -19.48 -25.59
CA PRO A 1147 -17.34 -20.45 -26.34
C PRO A 1147 -15.83 -20.14 -26.27
N SER A 1148 -15.02 -20.82 -27.07
CA SER A 1148 -13.60 -20.44 -27.22
C SER A 1148 -13.47 -19.00 -27.75
N ILE A 1149 -12.37 -18.31 -27.45
CA ILE A 1149 -12.18 -16.92 -27.89
C ILE A 1149 -12.25 -16.78 -29.42
N ASP A 1150 -11.73 -17.75 -30.17
CA ASP A 1150 -11.81 -17.78 -31.63
C ASP A 1150 -13.24 -17.98 -32.13
N GLU A 1151 -14.00 -18.89 -31.51
CA GLU A 1151 -15.40 -19.10 -31.86
C GLU A 1151 -16.25 -17.87 -31.55
N PHE A 1152 -16.00 -17.21 -30.42
CA PHE A 1152 -16.62 -15.95 -30.07
C PHE A 1152 -16.28 -14.83 -31.06
N LEU A 1153 -15.00 -14.67 -31.43
CA LEU A 1153 -14.57 -13.64 -32.39
C LEU A 1153 -15.18 -13.85 -33.78
N ASN A 1154 -15.38 -15.11 -34.20
CA ASN A 1154 -15.99 -15.45 -35.47
C ASN A 1154 -17.50 -15.19 -35.52
N ARG A 1155 -18.20 -15.38 -34.40
CA ARG A 1155 -19.66 -15.25 -34.30
C ARG A 1155 -20.11 -14.58 -33.00
N PRO A 1156 -19.71 -13.32 -32.74
CA PRO A 1156 -20.01 -12.66 -31.47
C PRO A 1156 -21.53 -12.49 -31.26
N GLU A 1157 -22.31 -12.38 -32.34
CA GLU A 1157 -23.76 -12.18 -32.30
C GLU A 1157 -24.53 -13.31 -31.60
N THR A 1158 -23.95 -14.51 -31.48
CA THR A 1158 -24.59 -15.66 -30.84
C THR A 1158 -24.42 -15.69 -29.33
N ALA A 1159 -23.60 -14.79 -28.77
CA ALA A 1159 -23.17 -14.80 -27.36
C ALA A 1159 -23.83 -13.70 -26.50
N LEU A 1160 -25.05 -13.28 -26.85
CA LEU A 1160 -25.86 -12.39 -25.99
C LEU A 1160 -26.68 -13.23 -24.99
N PRO A 1161 -26.48 -13.10 -23.67
CA PRO A 1161 -27.20 -13.93 -22.69
C PRO A 1161 -28.68 -13.52 -22.57
N ASP A 1162 -29.56 -14.51 -22.35
CA ASP A 1162 -30.97 -14.29 -21.97
C ASP A 1162 -31.05 -14.05 -20.46
N LEU A 1163 -31.43 -12.83 -20.08
CA LEU A 1163 -31.54 -12.38 -18.68
C LEU A 1163 -33.00 -12.25 -18.20
N THR A 1164 -33.97 -12.82 -18.93
CA THR A 1164 -35.39 -12.65 -18.62
C THR A 1164 -35.73 -13.12 -17.21
N ALA A 1165 -35.20 -14.26 -16.78
CA ALA A 1165 -35.49 -14.84 -15.46
C ALA A 1165 -34.93 -13.99 -14.31
N GLU A 1166 -33.71 -13.45 -14.46
CA GLU A 1166 -33.06 -12.58 -13.48
C GLU A 1166 -33.78 -11.23 -13.37
N ILE A 1167 -34.28 -10.71 -14.50
CA ILE A 1167 -35.04 -9.45 -14.55
C ILE A 1167 -36.43 -9.62 -13.94
N ASP A 1168 -37.11 -10.75 -14.20
CA ASP A 1168 -38.37 -11.07 -13.55
C ASP A 1168 -38.17 -11.28 -12.04
N ALA A 1169 -37.08 -11.96 -11.62
CA ALA A 1169 -36.73 -12.12 -10.21
C ALA A 1169 -36.41 -10.78 -9.51
N ARG A 1170 -35.75 -9.85 -10.21
CA ARG A 1170 -35.55 -8.47 -9.74
C ARG A 1170 -36.87 -7.73 -9.57
N THR A 1171 -37.78 -7.88 -10.52
CA THR A 1171 -39.12 -7.26 -10.47
C THR A 1171 -39.87 -7.73 -9.23
N THR A 1172 -39.93 -9.04 -8.99
CA THR A 1172 -40.55 -9.62 -7.79
C THR A 1172 -39.86 -9.16 -6.50
N TRP A 1173 -38.52 -9.08 -6.49
CA TRP A 1173 -37.78 -8.56 -5.34
C TRP A 1173 -38.19 -7.14 -4.99
N ILE A 1174 -38.34 -6.26 -5.98
CA ILE A 1174 -38.75 -4.87 -5.76
C ILE A 1174 -40.20 -4.81 -5.25
N GLU A 1175 -41.10 -5.67 -5.72
CA GLU A 1175 -42.47 -5.78 -5.20
C GLU A 1175 -42.48 -6.21 -3.72
N ASP A 1176 -41.72 -7.24 -3.37
CA ASP A 1176 -41.61 -7.75 -2.00
C ASP A 1176 -40.93 -6.74 -1.05
N LEU A 1177 -39.86 -6.10 -1.51
CA LEU A 1177 -39.18 -5.01 -0.81
C LEU A 1177 -40.14 -3.85 -0.59
N SER A 1178 -41.01 -3.56 -1.56
CA SER A 1178 -41.99 -2.48 -1.45
C SER A 1178 -43.09 -2.75 -0.42
N GLY A 1179 -43.39 -4.04 -0.18
CA GLY A 1179 -44.32 -4.50 0.85
C GLY A 1179 -43.79 -4.33 2.29
N LEU A 1180 -42.48 -4.18 2.50
CA LEU A 1180 -41.90 -3.89 3.82
C LEU A 1180 -42.18 -2.44 4.21
N ARG A 1181 -43.25 -2.20 4.98
CA ARG A 1181 -43.48 -0.89 5.62
C ARG A 1181 -42.56 -0.71 6.83
N LEU A 1182 -41.96 0.47 6.96
CA LEU A 1182 -41.31 0.90 8.20
C LEU A 1182 -42.39 1.42 9.14
N ASP A 1183 -42.63 0.71 10.25
CA ASP A 1183 -43.60 1.14 11.25
C ASP A 1183 -43.07 2.39 11.98
N ARG A 1184 -43.93 3.39 12.19
CA ARG A 1184 -43.61 4.68 12.80
C ARG A 1184 -43.32 4.59 14.30
#